data_AF-A0A1J6K766-F1
#
_entry.id   AF-A0A1J6K766-F1
#
_cell.length_a   1.000
_cell.length_b   1.000
_cell.length_c   1.000
_cell.angle_alpha   90.00
_cell.angle_beta   90.00
_cell.angle_gamma   90.00
#
_symmetry.space_group_name_H-M   'P 1'
#
loop_
_entity.id
_entity.type
_entity.pdbx_description
1 polymer ?
#
loop_
_entity_poly.entity_id
_entity_poly.type
_entity_poly.pdbx_seq_one_letter_code
_entity_poly.pdbx_strand_id
1 'polypeptide(L)'
;MASLLRNFWATPRFALNQDYKPQCIAKIRCLASRDSTLLSSDTVTVNGVSSIEEKEKVIPIDDVENGHLTSSIKEKSKEDIQDKLEPLWDDGYGTQTVKDFLEIGSDIIKPDGGPPRWFTPISAGPPLKDSPLLLYLPGMDGTGLGLVLHEKALGKVFQVWCLHIPVYDRTPFDELVEFVEETVRVKHVSSPNKPIYLVGDSFGGCLALAVAARNPKIDLVLILANPATSFARTPLQPLLPLLESLPDEFHVTVPYLLSFIMGDPMKMAMVNIDSMLPPRQIIQCLTDNLAAFLAHLSGVADIIPKETLLWKLKLLRSASSYSNSRLHAVNAEVLVLASGKDNMLPSANEAQRLASSLRNCKARYFKDNGHAILLEDGINLLSIIKGTSKYRHSKRHDYVMDFLPPSMSEFKKAVQDFRWYLNFTGSVMLSTMENGKIVRGLAGVPCEGPVLLVGYHMLMGLEVIPLVEEYLRQKKILLRGIAHPTLFTQLIESETNESSIFDMLRLYGATPVSASNFFKLLATKSHVLLYPGGAREALHRKGEEYKVIWPDQPEFIRMAARFGATIVPFGVVGEDDIAQLVLDYDDLKRIPILSDQIRRDNELAARMGVTVRRDMTGEVANQTLYLPGILPKVPGRFYYLFGKPIHTKGRQDLLKDREKARELYLHIKSEVQNSMNYLLKKREEDPYRSVIDRTTYRAFSATFDDVPTFDY
;
A
#
# COMPACT_ATOMS: atom_id res chain seq x y z
N MET A 1 13.96 42.75 -33.15
CA MET A 1 14.22 42.78 -34.61
C MET A 1 13.44 41.62 -35.21
N ALA A 2 12.20 41.78 -35.67
CA ALA A 2 11.73 42.52 -36.84
C ALA A 2 12.29 41.98 -38.17
N SER A 3 11.50 41.10 -38.80
CA SER A 3 11.39 40.84 -40.25
C SER A 3 12.61 40.14 -40.91
N LEU A 4 12.52 39.27 -41.91
CA LEU A 4 11.57 39.02 -43.00
C LEU A 4 12.01 37.67 -43.61
N LEU A 5 11.08 36.80 -44.02
CA LEU A 5 11.04 36.21 -45.37
C LEU A 5 9.75 35.40 -45.56
N ARG A 6 8.96 35.81 -46.55
CA ARG A 6 7.64 35.32 -46.95
C ARG A 6 7.76 34.25 -48.04
N ASN A 7 6.87 33.25 -47.96
CA ASN A 7 6.02 32.63 -49.00
C ASN A 7 6.63 32.27 -50.37
N PHE A 8 6.40 31.03 -50.85
CA PHE A 8 5.30 30.71 -51.78
C PHE A 8 5.22 29.19 -52.13
N TRP A 9 4.00 28.65 -51.96
CA TRP A 9 3.24 27.62 -52.71
C TRP A 9 3.83 26.26 -53.15
N ALA A 10 3.12 25.18 -52.75
CA ALA A 10 2.40 24.20 -53.61
C ALA A 10 2.47 22.76 -53.04
N THR A 11 1.31 22.16 -52.79
CA THR A 11 1.12 20.71 -52.56
C THR A 11 1.24 19.92 -53.87
N PRO A 12 1.66 18.64 -53.88
CA PRO A 12 0.68 17.57 -53.69
C PRO A 12 1.18 16.31 -52.94
N ARG A 13 0.24 15.72 -52.19
CA ARG A 13 -0.02 14.29 -51.97
C ARG A 13 1.16 13.32 -51.96
N PHE A 14 1.46 12.77 -50.79
CA PHE A 14 1.66 11.32 -50.63
C PHE A 14 0.93 10.85 -49.37
N ALA A 15 -0.06 9.98 -49.59
CA ALA A 15 -0.77 9.26 -48.55
C ALA A 15 0.17 8.22 -47.93
N LEU A 16 0.25 8.21 -46.60
CA LEU A 16 0.83 7.12 -45.82
C LEU A 16 -0.22 6.73 -44.79
N ASN A 17 -0.74 5.51 -44.97
CA ASN A 17 -1.65 4.83 -44.06
C ASN A 17 -1.08 4.86 -42.64
N GLN A 18 -1.81 5.52 -41.74
CA GLN A 18 -1.71 5.27 -40.30
C GLN A 18 -2.87 4.35 -39.92
N ASP A 19 -2.61 3.05 -39.96
CA ASP A 19 -3.38 2.09 -39.18
C ASP A 19 -2.64 1.79 -37.88
N TYR A 20 -3.44 1.49 -36.84
CA TYR A 20 -3.10 1.15 -35.45
C TYR A 20 -3.02 2.31 -34.46
N LYS A 21 -4.20 2.78 -34.03
CA LYS A 21 -4.43 3.23 -32.65
C LYS A 21 -5.05 2.07 -31.85
N PRO A 22 -4.49 1.65 -30.70
CA PRO A 22 -5.20 0.75 -29.81
C PRO A 22 -6.31 1.53 -29.09
N GLN A 23 -7.56 1.29 -29.46
CA GLN A 23 -8.72 1.73 -28.67
C GLN A 23 -8.79 0.87 -27.40
N CYS A 24 -8.46 1.46 -26.25
CA CYS A 24 -8.75 0.85 -24.96
C CYS A 24 -10.24 1.09 -24.67
N ILE A 25 -11.08 0.09 -24.97
CA ILE A 25 -12.52 0.15 -24.67
C ILE A 25 -12.72 -0.37 -23.25
N ALA A 26 -12.91 0.53 -22.28
CA ALA A 26 -13.40 0.16 -20.97
C ALA A 26 -14.92 -0.10 -21.04
N LYS A 27 -15.34 -1.35 -20.84
CA LYS A 27 -16.76 -1.73 -20.70
C LYS A 27 -17.08 -2.00 -19.22
N ILE A 28 -18.36 -2.05 -18.88
CA ILE A 28 -18.86 -2.38 -17.53
C ILE A 28 -19.64 -3.69 -17.62
N ARG A 29 -19.51 -4.56 -16.62
CA ARG A 29 -20.32 -5.78 -16.50
C ARG A 29 -21.38 -5.60 -15.42
N CYS A 30 -22.64 -5.50 -15.83
CA CYS A 30 -23.78 -5.51 -14.91
C CYS A 30 -24.03 -6.93 -14.38
N LEU A 31 -24.35 -7.04 -13.09
CA LEU A 31 -24.77 -8.30 -12.47
C LEU A 31 -26.29 -8.24 -12.27
N ALA A 32 -27.04 -9.14 -12.92
CA ALA A 32 -28.49 -9.22 -12.75
C ALA A 32 -28.84 -9.75 -11.35
N SER A 33 -29.85 -9.15 -10.70
CA SER A 33 -30.40 -9.64 -9.43
C SER A 33 -31.55 -10.62 -9.66
N ARG A 34 -31.41 -11.81 -9.07
CA ARG A 34 -32.40 -12.88 -8.79
C ARG A 34 -33.18 -13.53 -9.96
N ASP A 35 -33.13 -14.87 -9.90
CA ASP A 35 -33.91 -15.92 -10.57
C ASP A 35 -33.73 -16.14 -12.09
N SER A 36 -32.79 -17.02 -12.46
CA SER A 36 -33.08 -18.26 -13.23
C SER A 36 -31.78 -18.99 -13.62
N THR A 37 -31.83 -20.32 -13.51
CA THR A 37 -30.91 -21.27 -14.12
C THR A 37 -30.99 -21.20 -15.66
N LEU A 38 -29.83 -21.21 -16.33
CA LEU A 38 -29.54 -21.32 -17.79
C LEU A 38 -29.17 -20.01 -18.54
N LEU A 39 -27.88 -19.97 -18.94
CA LEU A 39 -27.22 -19.28 -20.08
C LEU A 39 -27.89 -18.04 -20.73
N SER A 40 -27.25 -16.88 -20.60
CA SER A 40 -26.71 -16.03 -21.70
C SER A 40 -26.06 -14.78 -21.11
N SER A 41 -24.81 -14.48 -21.48
CA SER A 41 -24.17 -13.20 -21.17
C SER A 41 -24.53 -12.19 -22.24
N ASP A 42 -25.56 -11.39 -22.00
CA ASP A 42 -25.96 -10.34 -22.94
C ASP A 42 -25.03 -9.13 -22.78
N THR A 43 -24.02 -9.05 -23.65
CA THR A 43 -23.35 -7.79 -23.96
C THR A 43 -24.23 -7.00 -24.92
N VAL A 44 -24.72 -5.84 -24.49
CA VAL A 44 -25.41 -4.89 -25.38
C VAL A 44 -24.38 -4.29 -26.34
N THR A 45 -24.45 -4.65 -27.62
CA THR A 45 -23.76 -4.00 -28.74
C THR A 45 -24.80 -3.33 -29.64
N VAL A 46 -24.71 -2.00 -29.79
CA VAL A 46 -25.54 -1.22 -30.72
C VAL A 46 -24.66 -0.72 -31.86
N ASN A 47 -24.78 -1.37 -33.02
CA ASN A 47 -25.08 -0.76 -34.32
C ASN A 47 -25.04 -1.84 -35.41
N GLY A 48 -26.13 -1.92 -36.17
CA GLY A 48 -26.33 -2.92 -37.20
C GLY A 48 -25.73 -2.54 -38.55
N VAL A 49 -25.29 -3.54 -39.29
CA VAL A 49 -25.56 -3.74 -40.73
C VAL A 49 -25.67 -5.25 -40.94
N SER A 50 -26.69 -5.66 -41.68
CA SER A 50 -27.02 -7.04 -42.04
C SER A 50 -26.10 -7.62 -43.11
N SER A 51 -25.70 -8.88 -42.96
CA SER A 51 -25.68 -9.83 -44.09
C SER A 51 -25.60 -11.28 -43.60
N ILE A 52 -26.37 -12.10 -44.27
CA ILE A 52 -26.65 -13.53 -44.10
C ILE A 52 -25.49 -14.37 -44.67
N GLU A 53 -25.21 -15.52 -44.07
CA GLU A 53 -24.84 -16.84 -44.66
C GLU A 53 -24.09 -17.66 -43.60
N GLU A 54 -24.77 -18.59 -42.93
CA GLU A 54 -24.92 -20.01 -43.26
C GLU A 54 -23.88 -20.91 -42.57
N LYS A 55 -24.42 -21.90 -41.87
CA LYS A 55 -23.74 -22.92 -41.08
C LYS A 55 -23.11 -23.94 -42.00
N GLU A 56 -21.97 -24.52 -41.60
CA GLU A 56 -21.82 -25.96 -41.70
C GLU A 56 -20.88 -26.55 -40.63
N LYS A 57 -21.16 -27.81 -40.32
CA LYS A 57 -20.79 -28.58 -39.12
C LYS A 57 -19.78 -29.68 -39.51
N VAL A 58 -18.75 -29.87 -38.66
CA VAL A 58 -18.18 -31.14 -38.12
C VAL A 58 -17.77 -32.24 -39.14
N ILE A 59 -16.53 -32.79 -39.13
CA ILE A 59 -16.05 -34.02 -38.42
C ILE A 59 -14.59 -34.33 -38.89
N PRO A 60 -13.75 -35.01 -38.08
CA PRO A 60 -12.27 -35.09 -38.18
C PRO A 60 -11.76 -36.40 -38.80
N ILE A 61 -10.42 -36.56 -38.92
CA ILE A 61 -9.59 -37.77 -38.61
C ILE A 61 -8.23 -37.72 -39.36
N ASP A 62 -7.14 -37.91 -38.58
CA ASP A 62 -5.84 -38.63 -38.75
C ASP A 62 -5.08 -38.60 -40.11
N ASP A 63 -3.78 -38.82 -40.25
CA ASP A 63 -2.53 -38.92 -39.47
C ASP A 63 -1.43 -38.93 -40.58
N VAL A 64 -0.22 -38.38 -40.38
CA VAL A 64 1.07 -38.98 -40.83
C VAL A 64 2.25 -38.26 -40.16
N GLU A 65 3.07 -39.06 -39.47
CA GLU A 65 4.35 -38.76 -38.81
C GLU A 65 5.46 -38.19 -39.72
N ASN A 66 6.31 -37.28 -39.20
CA ASN A 66 7.66 -37.59 -38.67
C ASN A 66 8.54 -36.33 -38.52
N GLY A 67 9.35 -36.26 -37.45
CA GLY A 67 10.60 -35.48 -37.46
C GLY A 67 10.97 -34.63 -36.23
N HIS A 68 11.29 -35.29 -35.12
CA HIS A 68 12.27 -34.91 -34.08
C HIS A 68 12.85 -33.46 -34.03
N LEU A 69 12.60 -32.72 -32.93
CA LEU A 69 13.66 -32.12 -32.09
C LEU A 69 13.12 -31.76 -30.69
N THR A 70 13.64 -32.43 -29.67
CA THR A 70 13.29 -32.27 -28.26
C THR A 70 13.93 -31.01 -27.67
N SER A 71 13.12 -30.03 -27.27
CA SER A 71 13.48 -29.05 -26.23
C SER A 71 12.44 -29.14 -25.11
N SER A 72 12.78 -29.84 -24.04
CA SER A 72 11.94 -29.99 -22.85
C SER A 72 11.94 -28.69 -22.05
N ILE A 73 11.21 -27.67 -22.54
CA ILE A 73 10.69 -26.60 -21.69
C ILE A 73 9.56 -27.26 -20.90
N LYS A 74 9.84 -27.59 -19.64
CA LYS A 74 8.78 -27.89 -18.68
C LYS A 74 7.93 -26.63 -18.53
N GLU A 75 6.87 -26.53 -19.32
CA GLU A 75 5.71 -25.72 -18.98
C GLU A 75 5.23 -26.22 -17.61
N LYS A 76 5.68 -25.54 -16.55
CA LYS A 76 4.94 -25.53 -15.29
C LYS A 76 3.53 -25.10 -15.64
N SER A 77 2.56 -25.91 -15.29
CA SER A 77 1.13 -25.59 -15.32
C SER A 77 0.93 -24.14 -14.87
N LYS A 78 0.53 -23.27 -15.79
CA LYS A 78 0.21 -21.86 -15.51
C LYS A 78 -0.97 -21.70 -14.54
N GLU A 79 -1.68 -22.79 -14.21
CA GLU A 79 -2.84 -22.78 -13.32
C GLU A 79 -2.47 -22.78 -11.82
N ASP A 80 -1.29 -23.27 -11.41
CA ASP A 80 -0.89 -23.28 -9.98
C ASP A 80 -0.21 -21.98 -9.51
N ILE A 81 0.17 -21.09 -10.43
CA ILE A 81 0.91 -19.85 -10.12
C ILE A 81 -0.05 -18.67 -9.83
N GLN A 82 -1.35 -18.81 -10.11
CA GLN A 82 -2.33 -17.72 -9.98
C GLN A 82 -2.73 -17.39 -8.53
N ASP A 83 -2.23 -18.14 -7.54
CA ASP A 83 -2.71 -18.06 -6.15
C ASP A 83 -2.00 -17.01 -5.27
N LYS A 84 -0.85 -16.43 -5.69
CA LYS A 84 -0.12 -15.44 -4.86
C LYS A 84 0.52 -14.33 -5.70
N LEU A 85 0.48 -13.11 -5.17
CA LEU A 85 1.21 -11.98 -5.74
C LEU A 85 2.72 -12.14 -5.48
N GLU A 86 3.52 -11.83 -6.48
CA GLU A 86 4.97 -11.71 -6.34
C GLU A 86 5.33 -10.31 -5.80
N PRO A 87 6.47 -10.14 -5.11
CA PRO A 87 7.01 -8.81 -4.81
C PRO A 87 7.20 -7.99 -6.08
N LEU A 88 6.90 -6.68 -5.98
CA LEU A 88 7.00 -5.72 -7.09
C LEU A 88 6.02 -6.02 -8.24
N TRP A 89 4.87 -6.61 -7.92
CA TRP A 89 3.78 -6.79 -8.89
C TRP A 89 3.26 -5.44 -9.40
N ASP A 90 2.80 -5.42 -10.65
CA ASP A 90 2.20 -4.24 -11.27
C ASP A 90 0.76 -4.05 -10.76
N ASP A 91 0.55 -3.01 -9.96
CA ASP A 91 -0.75 -2.65 -9.40
C ASP A 91 -1.57 -1.72 -10.31
N GLY A 92 -1.00 -1.30 -11.44
CA GLY A 92 -1.66 -0.44 -12.41
C GLY A 92 -1.94 0.97 -11.88
N TYR A 93 -1.39 1.35 -10.72
CA TYR A 93 -1.58 2.70 -10.18
C TYR A 93 -0.99 3.75 -11.15
N GLY A 94 -1.74 4.80 -11.44
CA GLY A 94 -1.37 5.84 -12.40
C GLY A 94 -1.61 5.48 -13.89
N THR A 95 -2.08 4.26 -14.20
CA THR A 95 -2.45 3.90 -15.59
C THR A 95 -3.85 4.36 -16.00
N GLN A 96 -4.68 4.69 -15.02
CA GLN A 96 -5.96 5.36 -15.19
C GLN A 96 -5.90 6.70 -14.45
N THR A 97 -6.66 7.66 -14.93
CA THR A 97 -6.63 9.05 -14.49
C THR A 97 -8.04 9.61 -14.39
N VAL A 98 -8.16 10.87 -13.96
CA VAL A 98 -9.44 11.58 -13.96
C VAL A 98 -10.00 11.78 -15.38
N LYS A 99 -9.16 11.69 -16.42
CA LYS A 99 -9.65 11.66 -17.80
C LYS A 99 -10.55 10.44 -18.04
N ASP A 100 -10.12 9.26 -17.60
CA ASP A 100 -10.90 8.02 -17.73
C ASP A 100 -12.20 8.11 -16.92
N PHE A 101 -12.16 8.73 -15.73
CA PHE A 101 -13.37 9.02 -14.95
C PHE A 101 -14.38 9.85 -15.77
N LEU A 102 -13.93 10.92 -16.42
CA LEU A 102 -14.80 11.82 -17.18
C LEU A 102 -15.33 11.15 -18.45
N GLU A 103 -14.49 10.40 -19.16
CA GLU A 103 -14.88 9.67 -20.38
C GLU A 103 -15.95 8.61 -20.05
N ILE A 104 -15.69 7.72 -19.08
CA ILE A 104 -16.63 6.66 -18.69
C ILE A 104 -17.89 7.28 -18.04
N GLY A 105 -17.71 8.32 -17.23
CA GLY A 105 -18.80 9.06 -16.60
C GLY A 105 -19.79 9.62 -17.61
N SER A 106 -19.30 10.18 -18.72
CA SER A 106 -20.16 10.74 -19.78
C SER A 106 -21.11 9.69 -20.40
N ASP A 107 -20.72 8.41 -20.41
CA ASP A 107 -21.57 7.32 -20.87
C ASP A 107 -22.53 6.83 -19.78
N ILE A 108 -22.08 6.72 -18.53
CA ILE A 108 -22.89 6.25 -17.39
C ILE A 108 -23.99 7.24 -17.01
N ILE A 109 -23.75 8.54 -17.18
CA ILE A 109 -24.67 9.61 -16.76
C ILE A 109 -25.84 9.78 -17.74
N LYS A 110 -25.78 9.14 -18.91
CA LYS A 110 -26.89 9.16 -19.87
C LYS A 110 -28.18 8.68 -19.19
N PRO A 111 -29.33 9.35 -19.42
CA PRO A 111 -30.57 8.97 -18.78
C PRO A 111 -30.93 7.54 -19.17
N ASP A 112 -30.77 6.61 -18.24
CA ASP A 112 -31.19 5.22 -18.42
C ASP A 112 -32.41 4.88 -17.55
N GLY A 113 -32.80 5.78 -16.63
CA GLY A 113 -34.01 5.70 -15.81
C GLY A 113 -34.10 4.47 -14.91
N GLY A 114 -33.01 3.71 -14.74
CA GLY A 114 -33.00 2.46 -13.99
C GLY A 114 -32.93 2.67 -12.47
N PRO A 115 -33.21 1.63 -11.66
CA PRO A 115 -33.00 1.67 -10.22
C PRO A 115 -31.49 1.63 -9.87
N PRO A 116 -31.13 1.90 -8.59
CA PRO A 116 -29.78 1.66 -8.08
C PRO A 116 -29.33 0.22 -8.35
N ARG A 117 -28.06 0.05 -8.74
CA ARG A 117 -27.54 -1.25 -9.20
C ARG A 117 -26.06 -1.44 -8.92
N TRP A 118 -25.64 -2.69 -8.84
CA TRP A 118 -24.23 -3.06 -8.70
C TRP A 118 -23.60 -3.34 -10.06
N PHE A 119 -22.35 -2.92 -10.22
CA PHE A 119 -21.51 -3.33 -11.33
C PHE A 119 -20.09 -3.66 -10.86
N THR A 120 -19.34 -4.40 -11.66
CA THR A 120 -17.89 -4.59 -11.47
C THR A 120 -17.14 -3.90 -12.61
N PRO A 121 -16.15 -3.04 -12.31
CA PRO A 121 -15.28 -2.48 -13.34
C PRO A 121 -14.51 -3.58 -14.07
N ILE A 122 -14.43 -3.55 -15.40
CA ILE A 122 -13.71 -4.60 -16.16
C ILE A 122 -12.20 -4.54 -15.90
N SER A 123 -11.66 -3.33 -15.77
CA SER A 123 -10.29 -3.02 -15.37
C SER A 123 -9.87 -3.64 -14.03
N ALA A 124 -10.81 -3.92 -13.12
CA ALA A 124 -10.51 -4.61 -11.87
C ALA A 124 -9.97 -6.03 -12.10
N GLY A 125 -10.35 -6.66 -13.22
CA GLY A 125 -9.93 -8.02 -13.56
C GLY A 125 -10.40 -9.06 -12.54
N PRO A 126 -9.92 -10.32 -12.68
CA PRO A 126 -10.23 -11.37 -11.73
C PRO A 126 -9.40 -11.21 -10.44
N PRO A 127 -10.01 -11.32 -9.25
CA PRO A 127 -9.29 -11.29 -7.98
C PRO A 127 -8.58 -12.63 -7.70
N LEU A 128 -7.62 -12.59 -6.78
CA LEU A 128 -7.04 -13.78 -6.17
C LEU A 128 -8.14 -14.66 -5.57
N LYS A 129 -7.86 -15.97 -5.51
CA LYS A 129 -8.73 -16.93 -4.85
C LYS A 129 -9.00 -16.50 -3.41
N ASP A 130 -10.23 -16.71 -2.97
CA ASP A 130 -10.70 -16.39 -1.62
C ASP A 130 -10.71 -14.92 -1.20
N SER A 131 -10.42 -13.98 -2.11
CA SER A 131 -10.47 -12.53 -1.87
C SER A 131 -11.78 -12.07 -1.21
N PRO A 132 -11.73 -11.18 -0.21
CA PRO A 132 -12.92 -10.61 0.42
C PRO A 132 -13.70 -9.69 -0.52
N LEU A 133 -14.97 -9.45 -0.19
CA LEU A 133 -15.85 -8.55 -0.94
C LEU A 133 -15.57 -7.10 -0.55
N LEU A 134 -15.44 -6.22 -1.55
CA LEU A 134 -15.38 -4.78 -1.39
C LEU A 134 -16.56 -4.14 -2.14
N LEU A 135 -17.44 -3.49 -1.38
CA LEU A 135 -18.55 -2.70 -1.88
C LEU A 135 -18.17 -1.22 -1.85
N TYR A 136 -18.06 -0.60 -3.02
CA TYR A 136 -17.88 0.84 -3.14
C TYR A 136 -19.23 1.55 -3.18
N LEU A 137 -19.41 2.54 -2.32
CA LEU A 137 -20.60 3.37 -2.19
C LEU A 137 -20.24 4.79 -2.63
N PRO A 138 -20.84 5.29 -3.72
CA PRO A 138 -20.41 6.52 -4.37
C PRO A 138 -20.74 7.77 -3.56
N GLY A 139 -20.07 8.85 -3.92
CA GLY A 139 -20.42 10.20 -3.52
C GLY A 139 -21.73 10.67 -4.13
N MET A 140 -21.97 11.98 -4.02
CA MET A 140 -23.20 12.60 -4.52
C MET A 140 -23.34 12.48 -6.04
N ASP A 141 -22.27 12.25 -6.80
CA ASP A 141 -22.35 11.99 -8.24
C ASP A 141 -23.17 10.73 -8.57
N GLY A 142 -23.12 9.70 -7.71
CA GLY A 142 -23.85 8.43 -7.88
C GLY A 142 -23.28 7.51 -8.96
N THR A 143 -22.17 7.87 -9.62
CA THR A 143 -21.65 7.16 -10.78
C THR A 143 -21.13 5.76 -10.44
N GLY A 144 -20.56 5.59 -9.24
CA GLY A 144 -19.84 4.37 -8.85
C GLY A 144 -18.40 4.31 -9.37
N LEU A 145 -17.90 5.39 -10.00
CA LEU A 145 -16.58 5.44 -10.65
C LEU A 145 -15.46 6.03 -9.79
N GLY A 146 -15.70 6.41 -8.54
CA GLY A 146 -14.66 7.04 -7.70
C GLY A 146 -13.46 6.14 -7.37
N LEU A 147 -13.52 4.84 -7.71
CA LEU A 147 -12.38 3.92 -7.64
C LEU A 147 -11.59 3.77 -8.94
N VAL A 148 -11.83 4.55 -9.99
CA VAL A 148 -11.19 4.33 -11.30
C VAL A 148 -9.65 4.31 -11.24
N LEU A 149 -9.04 5.04 -10.29
CA LEU A 149 -7.58 5.05 -10.09
C LEU A 149 -7.05 3.82 -9.34
N HIS A 150 -7.94 3.13 -8.62
CA HIS A 150 -7.61 2.08 -7.64
C HIS A 150 -8.13 0.71 -8.05
N GLU A 151 -9.06 0.64 -9.00
CA GLU A 151 -9.82 -0.57 -9.33
C GLU A 151 -8.93 -1.71 -9.81
N LYS A 152 -7.84 -1.44 -10.53
CA LYS A 152 -6.85 -2.45 -10.92
C LYS A 152 -6.20 -3.09 -9.70
N ALA A 153 -5.64 -2.27 -8.80
CA ALA A 153 -4.95 -2.74 -7.60
C ALA A 153 -5.92 -3.46 -6.65
N LEU A 154 -7.07 -2.85 -6.36
CA LEU A 154 -8.09 -3.42 -5.49
C LEU A 154 -8.69 -4.69 -6.08
N GLY A 155 -8.96 -4.71 -7.39
CA GLY A 155 -9.53 -5.84 -8.12
C GLY A 155 -8.65 -7.09 -8.12
N LYS A 156 -7.33 -6.95 -7.89
CA LYS A 156 -6.45 -8.11 -7.68
C LYS A 156 -6.70 -8.81 -6.34
N VAL A 157 -7.12 -8.09 -5.30
CA VAL A 157 -7.18 -8.64 -3.92
C VAL A 157 -8.56 -8.56 -3.28
N PHE A 158 -9.53 -7.96 -3.97
CA PHE A 158 -10.92 -7.86 -3.57
C PHE A 158 -11.84 -8.24 -4.73
N GLN A 159 -12.99 -8.84 -4.39
CA GLN A 159 -14.14 -8.83 -5.29
C GLN A 159 -14.77 -7.43 -5.24
N VAL A 160 -14.49 -6.59 -6.24
CA VAL A 160 -14.92 -5.18 -6.25
C VAL A 160 -16.29 -5.02 -6.91
N TRP A 161 -17.26 -4.55 -6.15
CA TRP A 161 -18.59 -4.17 -6.63
C TRP A 161 -18.83 -2.69 -6.34
N CYS A 162 -19.17 -1.92 -7.36
CA CYS A 162 -19.45 -0.50 -7.26
C CYS A 162 -20.96 -0.26 -7.37
N LEU A 163 -21.50 0.51 -6.42
CA LEU A 163 -22.89 0.95 -6.46
C LEU A 163 -23.00 2.12 -7.46
N HIS A 164 -23.91 1.98 -8.40
CA HIS A 164 -24.34 3.04 -9.28
C HIS A 164 -25.76 3.48 -8.90
N ILE A 165 -25.92 4.77 -8.65
CA ILE A 165 -27.19 5.46 -8.38
C ILE A 165 -27.41 6.42 -9.56
N PRO A 166 -28.31 6.09 -10.50
CA PRO A 166 -28.55 6.90 -11.69
C PRO A 166 -28.85 8.36 -11.36
N VAL A 167 -28.44 9.28 -12.23
CA VAL A 167 -28.56 10.73 -11.98
C VAL A 167 -30.01 11.16 -11.70
N TYR A 168 -30.97 10.54 -12.39
CA TYR A 168 -32.39 10.84 -12.23
C TYR A 168 -33.09 9.99 -11.17
N ASP A 169 -32.37 9.09 -10.51
CA ASP A 169 -32.92 8.29 -9.42
C ASP A 169 -33.35 9.19 -8.25
N ARG A 170 -34.49 8.83 -7.64
CA ARG A 170 -35.10 9.54 -6.51
C ARG A 170 -35.35 8.59 -5.33
N THR A 171 -34.63 7.47 -5.28
CA THR A 171 -34.74 6.52 -4.18
C THR A 171 -34.37 7.24 -2.87
N PRO A 172 -35.23 7.19 -1.84
CA PRO A 172 -34.95 7.84 -0.56
C PRO A 172 -33.82 7.13 0.19
N PHE A 173 -33.23 7.80 1.18
CA PHE A 173 -32.01 7.33 1.83
C PHE A 173 -32.18 5.98 2.55
N ASP A 174 -33.32 5.76 3.21
CA ASP A 174 -33.64 4.52 3.92
C ASP A 174 -33.77 3.32 2.97
N GLU A 175 -34.40 3.50 1.81
CA GLU A 175 -34.45 2.46 0.77
C GLU A 175 -33.06 2.14 0.19
N LEU A 176 -32.19 3.15 0.01
CA LEU A 176 -30.80 2.92 -0.38
C LEU A 176 -30.02 2.13 0.69
N VAL A 177 -30.27 2.40 1.97
CA VAL A 177 -29.68 1.64 3.09
C VAL A 177 -30.14 0.18 3.03
N GLU A 178 -31.43 -0.07 2.78
CA GLU A 178 -31.99 -1.42 2.66
C GLU A 178 -31.41 -2.20 1.49
N PHE A 179 -31.23 -1.54 0.33
CA PHE A 179 -30.61 -2.14 -0.85
C PHE A 179 -29.18 -2.65 -0.57
N VAL A 180 -28.35 -1.82 0.07
CA VAL A 180 -26.97 -2.22 0.43
C VAL A 180 -26.98 -3.26 1.56
N GLU A 181 -27.87 -3.11 2.54
CA GLU A 181 -28.03 -4.06 3.64
C GLU A 181 -28.41 -5.47 3.15
N GLU A 182 -29.34 -5.59 2.19
CA GLU A 182 -29.71 -6.88 1.60
C GLU A 182 -28.49 -7.56 0.99
N THR A 183 -27.70 -6.81 0.21
CA THR A 183 -26.46 -7.31 -0.39
C THR A 183 -25.48 -7.81 0.67
N VAL A 184 -25.25 -7.01 1.71
CA VAL A 184 -24.36 -7.37 2.83
C VAL A 184 -24.85 -8.64 3.54
N ARG A 185 -26.14 -8.76 3.84
CA ARG A 185 -26.71 -9.92 4.53
C ARG A 185 -26.62 -11.19 3.68
N VAL A 186 -26.95 -11.11 2.39
CA VAL A 186 -26.85 -12.25 1.46
C VAL A 186 -25.40 -12.73 1.38
N LYS A 187 -24.45 -11.81 1.21
CA LYS A 187 -23.03 -12.15 1.09
C LYS A 187 -22.44 -12.69 2.39
N HIS A 188 -22.87 -12.16 3.53
CA HIS A 188 -22.47 -12.69 4.83
C HIS A 188 -22.97 -14.12 5.04
N VAL A 189 -24.23 -14.43 4.67
CA VAL A 189 -24.76 -15.80 4.77
C VAL A 189 -23.95 -16.78 3.92
N SER A 190 -23.52 -16.38 2.72
CA SER A 190 -22.68 -17.22 1.86
C SER A 190 -21.24 -17.41 2.38
N SER A 191 -20.74 -16.51 3.23
CA SER A 191 -19.35 -16.53 3.71
C SER A 191 -19.23 -15.88 5.10
N PRO A 192 -19.75 -16.52 6.16
CA PRO A 192 -19.95 -15.87 7.46
C PRO A 192 -18.65 -15.49 8.18
N ASN A 193 -17.54 -16.13 7.83
CA ASN A 193 -16.23 -15.89 8.44
C ASN A 193 -15.37 -14.89 7.66
N LYS A 194 -15.81 -14.45 6.47
CA LYS A 194 -15.08 -13.48 5.66
C LYS A 194 -15.60 -12.07 5.96
N PRO A 195 -14.71 -11.08 6.13
CA PRO A 195 -15.13 -9.69 6.28
C PRO A 195 -15.70 -9.15 4.97
N ILE A 196 -16.59 -8.16 5.08
CA ILE A 196 -17.09 -7.37 3.95
C ILE A 196 -16.62 -5.93 4.13
N TYR A 197 -15.99 -5.38 3.09
CA TYR A 197 -15.46 -4.03 3.07
C TYR A 197 -16.48 -3.09 2.47
N LEU A 198 -16.75 -1.97 3.14
CA LEU A 198 -17.57 -0.88 2.64
C LEU A 198 -16.68 0.35 2.45
N VAL A 199 -16.39 0.71 1.20
CA VAL A 199 -15.68 1.95 0.87
C VAL A 199 -16.72 3.02 0.58
N GLY A 200 -16.93 3.94 1.51
CA GLY A 200 -17.91 5.00 1.40
C GLY A 200 -17.27 6.35 1.09
N ASP A 201 -17.58 6.90 -0.08
CA ASP A 201 -17.10 8.20 -0.52
C ASP A 201 -18.14 9.28 -0.25
N SER A 202 -17.80 10.32 0.51
CA SER A 202 -18.68 11.45 0.81
C SER A 202 -20.09 11.01 1.29
N PHE A 203 -21.11 11.13 0.45
CA PHE A 203 -22.47 10.59 0.67
C PHE A 203 -22.46 9.09 1.03
N GLY A 204 -21.71 8.28 0.27
CA GLY A 204 -21.55 6.85 0.50
C GLY A 204 -20.95 6.53 1.87
N GLY A 205 -20.24 7.46 2.49
CA GLY A 205 -19.77 7.34 3.87
C GLY A 205 -20.92 7.31 4.89
N CYS A 206 -21.97 8.11 4.67
CA CYS A 206 -23.20 8.04 5.47
C CYS A 206 -23.90 6.69 5.27
N LEU A 207 -24.01 6.24 4.02
CA LEU A 207 -24.63 4.96 3.68
C LEU A 207 -23.92 3.78 4.36
N ALA A 208 -22.58 3.75 4.30
CA ALA A 208 -21.75 2.74 4.95
C ALA A 208 -22.00 2.68 6.47
N LEU A 209 -22.01 3.84 7.14
CA LEU A 209 -22.25 3.94 8.58
C LEU A 209 -23.66 3.48 8.96
N ALA A 210 -24.67 3.86 8.17
CA ALA A 210 -26.06 3.44 8.40
C ALA A 210 -26.23 1.92 8.25
N VAL A 211 -25.65 1.31 7.21
CA VAL A 211 -25.66 -0.15 6.99
C VAL A 211 -24.94 -0.86 8.14
N ALA A 212 -23.79 -0.35 8.57
CA ALA A 212 -23.03 -0.93 9.68
C ALA A 212 -23.77 -0.86 11.01
N ALA A 213 -24.45 0.25 11.29
CA ALA A 213 -25.25 0.42 12.49
C ALA A 213 -26.45 -0.56 12.56
N ARG A 214 -27.05 -0.90 11.41
CA ARG A 214 -28.14 -1.89 11.32
C ARG A 214 -27.66 -3.33 11.41
N ASN A 215 -26.37 -3.58 11.14
CA ASN A 215 -25.77 -4.91 11.10
C ASN A 215 -24.58 -5.07 12.07
N PRO A 216 -24.73 -4.77 13.37
CA PRO A 216 -23.62 -4.67 14.33
C PRO A 216 -22.93 -6.01 14.66
N LYS A 217 -23.46 -7.13 14.15
CA LYS A 217 -22.92 -8.48 14.35
C LYS A 217 -22.15 -8.99 13.12
N ILE A 218 -22.35 -8.37 11.95
CA ILE A 218 -21.63 -8.73 10.73
C ILE A 218 -20.23 -8.12 10.80
N ASP A 219 -19.23 -8.87 10.38
CA ASP A 219 -17.84 -8.43 10.35
C ASP A 219 -17.62 -7.47 9.17
N LEU A 220 -17.82 -6.17 9.45
CA LEU A 220 -17.68 -5.09 8.47
C LEU A 220 -16.41 -4.29 8.73
N VAL A 221 -15.74 -3.92 7.63
CA VAL A 221 -14.62 -2.97 7.63
C VAL A 221 -15.03 -1.77 6.78
N LEU A 222 -15.11 -0.59 7.41
CA LEU A 222 -15.51 0.66 6.77
C LEU A 222 -14.28 1.49 6.45
N ILE A 223 -14.21 1.95 5.21
CA ILE A 223 -13.21 2.91 4.75
C ILE A 223 -13.96 4.12 4.22
N LEU A 224 -13.88 5.24 4.94
CA LEU A 224 -14.72 6.41 4.71
C LEU A 224 -13.84 7.54 4.18
N ALA A 225 -14.03 7.91 2.91
CA ALA A 225 -13.36 9.05 2.30
C ALA A 225 -14.24 10.30 2.45
N ASN A 226 -13.74 11.32 3.17
CA ASN A 226 -14.42 12.60 3.41
C ASN A 226 -15.92 12.46 3.72
N PRO A 227 -16.32 11.64 4.72
CA PRO A 227 -17.72 11.28 4.92
C PRO A 227 -18.61 12.51 5.17
N ALA A 228 -19.76 12.56 4.49
CA ALA A 228 -20.71 13.67 4.56
C ALA A 228 -21.54 13.73 5.87
N THR A 229 -21.13 12.99 6.90
CA THR A 229 -21.70 13.07 8.25
C THR A 229 -21.52 14.44 8.90
N SER A 230 -20.67 15.30 8.34
CA SER A 230 -20.51 16.70 8.73
C SER A 230 -21.30 17.69 7.88
N PHE A 231 -22.15 17.25 6.94
CA PHE A 231 -22.83 18.14 5.99
C PHE A 231 -23.64 19.27 6.64
N ALA A 232 -24.22 19.06 7.83
CA ALA A 232 -24.89 20.13 8.58
C ALA A 232 -23.96 21.31 8.94
N ARG A 233 -22.64 21.09 8.91
CA ARG A 233 -21.59 22.09 9.17
C ARG A 233 -20.77 22.44 7.91
N THR A 234 -21.30 22.18 6.72
CA THR A 234 -20.61 22.55 5.47
C THR A 234 -20.33 24.05 5.41
N PRO A 235 -19.15 24.50 4.94
CA PRO A 235 -18.88 25.91 4.67
C PRO A 235 -19.84 26.51 3.64
N LEU A 236 -20.46 25.65 2.82
CA LEU A 236 -21.41 26.05 1.78
C LEU A 236 -22.81 26.35 2.31
N GLN A 237 -23.08 26.20 3.62
CA GLN A 237 -24.40 26.44 4.23
C GLN A 237 -25.04 27.78 3.80
N PRO A 238 -24.31 28.91 3.73
CA PRO A 238 -24.91 30.19 3.31
C PRO A 238 -25.38 30.22 1.85
N LEU A 239 -24.83 29.35 0.99
CA LEU A 239 -25.13 29.31 -0.44
C LEU A 239 -26.30 28.38 -0.79
N LEU A 240 -26.63 27.42 0.07
CA LEU A 240 -27.68 26.42 -0.20
C LEU A 240 -29.08 27.05 -0.34
N PRO A 241 -29.53 27.99 0.53
CA PRO A 241 -30.83 28.63 0.37
C PRO A 241 -30.94 29.45 -0.92
N LEU A 242 -29.83 30.06 -1.35
CA LEU A 242 -29.79 30.83 -2.59
C LEU A 242 -30.07 29.93 -3.79
N LEU A 243 -29.50 28.73 -3.83
CA LEU A 243 -29.72 27.74 -4.90
C LEU A 243 -31.18 27.30 -5.02
N GLU A 244 -31.88 27.14 -3.90
CA GLU A 244 -33.32 26.81 -3.87
C GLU A 244 -34.20 27.96 -4.40
N SER A 245 -33.71 29.21 -4.31
CA SER A 245 -34.47 30.42 -4.65
C SER A 245 -34.13 31.05 -6.02
N LEU A 246 -33.03 30.63 -6.66
CA LEU A 246 -32.55 31.21 -7.91
C LEU A 246 -33.46 30.82 -9.10
N PRO A 247 -33.82 31.76 -9.99
CA PRO A 247 -34.45 31.44 -11.28
C PRO A 247 -33.57 30.52 -12.14
N ASP A 248 -34.19 29.73 -13.02
CA ASP A 248 -33.47 28.79 -13.89
C ASP A 248 -32.48 29.50 -14.82
N GLU A 249 -32.68 30.79 -15.11
CA GLU A 249 -31.80 31.60 -15.98
C GLU A 249 -30.39 31.85 -15.42
N PHE A 250 -30.12 31.56 -14.12
CA PHE A 250 -28.82 31.77 -13.46
C PHE A 250 -27.99 30.48 -13.33
N HIS A 251 -27.85 29.75 -14.44
CA HIS A 251 -27.05 28.51 -14.58
C HIS A 251 -25.56 28.65 -14.16
N VAL A 252 -25.03 29.86 -14.00
CA VAL A 252 -23.61 30.12 -13.66
C VAL A 252 -23.21 29.63 -12.26
N THR A 253 -24.18 29.50 -11.33
CA THR A 253 -23.91 29.07 -9.94
C THR A 253 -23.74 27.56 -9.78
N VAL A 254 -24.29 26.76 -10.70
CA VAL A 254 -24.22 25.29 -10.66
C VAL A 254 -22.80 24.77 -10.92
N PRO A 255 -22.07 25.20 -11.98
CA PRO A 255 -20.66 24.85 -12.17
C PRO A 255 -19.76 25.26 -11.00
N TYR A 256 -20.05 26.41 -10.36
CA TYR A 256 -19.28 26.88 -9.21
C TYR A 256 -19.46 25.94 -8.00
N LEU A 257 -20.68 25.51 -7.67
CA LEU A 257 -20.90 24.51 -6.61
C LEU A 257 -20.34 23.13 -6.96
N LEU A 258 -20.42 22.71 -8.23
CA LEU A 258 -19.79 21.49 -8.73
C LEU A 258 -18.27 21.52 -8.53
N SER A 259 -17.63 22.69 -8.62
CA SER A 259 -16.18 22.83 -8.36
C SER A 259 -15.77 22.51 -6.93
N PHE A 260 -16.67 22.64 -5.93
CA PHE A 260 -16.40 22.25 -4.54
C PHE A 260 -16.52 20.74 -4.32
N ILE A 261 -17.38 20.09 -5.13
CA ILE A 261 -17.56 18.64 -5.11
C ILE A 261 -16.39 17.97 -5.84
N MET A 262 -15.86 18.62 -6.86
CA MET A 262 -14.62 18.21 -7.50
C MET A 262 -13.43 18.39 -6.55
N GLY A 263 -12.49 17.45 -6.62
CA GLY A 263 -11.25 17.53 -5.85
C GLY A 263 -10.32 18.64 -6.32
N ASP A 264 -9.11 18.67 -5.78
CA ASP A 264 -8.07 19.62 -6.19
C ASP A 264 -7.63 19.31 -7.64
N PRO A 265 -7.85 20.21 -8.61
CA PRO A 265 -7.57 19.94 -10.03
C PRO A 265 -6.07 19.74 -10.29
N MET A 266 -5.19 20.35 -9.48
CA MET A 266 -3.74 20.15 -9.61
C MET A 266 -3.36 18.74 -9.16
N LYS A 267 -3.96 18.25 -8.08
CA LYS A 267 -3.74 16.87 -7.60
C LYS A 267 -4.31 15.85 -8.58
N MET A 268 -5.50 16.10 -9.13
CA MET A 268 -6.10 15.24 -10.16
C MET A 268 -5.22 15.12 -11.41
N ALA A 269 -4.62 16.23 -11.85
CA ALA A 269 -3.74 16.26 -13.02
C ALA A 269 -2.35 15.63 -12.78
N MET A 270 -1.98 15.31 -11.54
CA MET A 270 -0.67 14.72 -11.20
C MET A 270 -0.64 13.18 -11.17
N VAL A 271 -1.80 12.50 -11.17
CA VAL A 271 -1.96 11.06 -10.89
C VAL A 271 -1.10 10.10 -11.74
N ASN A 272 -0.74 10.48 -12.97
CA ASN A 272 0.07 9.67 -13.88
C ASN A 272 1.47 10.26 -14.15
N ILE A 273 1.85 11.32 -13.44
CA ILE A 273 3.13 11.99 -13.67
C ILE A 273 4.17 11.35 -12.76
N ASP A 274 5.09 10.61 -13.38
CA ASP A 274 6.24 10.08 -12.66
C ASP A 274 7.12 11.25 -12.19
N SER A 275 7.16 11.43 -10.87
CA SER A 275 7.95 12.48 -10.23
C SER A 275 9.46 12.27 -10.34
N MET A 276 9.92 11.13 -10.88
CA MET A 276 11.30 10.90 -11.29
C MET A 276 11.65 11.54 -12.64
N LEU A 277 10.67 12.05 -13.39
CA LEU A 277 10.91 12.74 -14.66
C LEU A 277 11.64 14.07 -14.46
N PRO A 278 12.37 14.57 -15.48
CA PRO A 278 12.95 15.90 -15.45
C PRO A 278 11.87 17.00 -15.25
N PRO A 279 12.16 18.09 -14.52
CA PRO A 279 11.16 19.13 -14.21
C PRO A 279 10.43 19.70 -15.43
N ARG A 280 11.10 19.83 -16.58
CA ARG A 280 10.47 20.29 -17.83
C ARG A 280 9.40 19.33 -18.35
N GLN A 281 9.64 18.02 -18.24
CA GLN A 281 8.66 17.01 -18.67
C GLN A 281 7.48 16.96 -17.71
N ILE A 282 7.72 17.09 -16.39
CA ILE A 282 6.66 17.22 -15.39
C ILE A 282 5.73 18.40 -15.73
N ILE A 283 6.29 19.58 -16.00
CA ILE A 283 5.49 20.77 -16.37
C ILE A 283 4.68 20.55 -17.64
N GLN A 284 5.27 19.90 -18.65
CA GLN A 284 4.59 19.61 -19.91
C GLN A 284 3.41 18.65 -19.69
N CYS A 285 3.65 17.50 -19.05
CA CYS A 285 2.60 16.52 -18.74
C CYS A 285 1.48 17.14 -17.89
N LEU A 286 1.83 17.96 -16.90
CA LEU A 286 0.85 18.66 -16.07
C LEU A 286 -0.03 19.59 -16.90
N THR A 287 0.58 20.37 -17.79
CA THR A 287 -0.13 21.30 -18.68
C THR A 287 -1.08 20.54 -19.60
N ASP A 288 -0.62 19.43 -20.18
CA ASP A 288 -1.42 18.58 -21.06
C ASP A 288 -2.60 17.94 -20.32
N ASN A 289 -2.38 17.44 -19.10
CA ASN A 289 -3.42 16.86 -18.25
C ASN A 289 -4.46 17.90 -17.82
N LEU A 290 -4.04 19.11 -17.43
CA LEU A 290 -4.95 20.20 -17.08
C LEU A 290 -5.77 20.66 -18.29
N ALA A 291 -5.15 20.77 -19.47
CA ALA A 291 -5.85 21.11 -20.70
C ALA A 291 -6.90 20.05 -21.06
N ALA A 292 -6.57 18.77 -20.91
CA ALA A 292 -7.51 17.67 -21.10
C ALA A 292 -8.67 17.75 -20.10
N PHE A 293 -8.39 17.99 -18.81
CA PHE A 293 -9.43 18.15 -17.78
C PHE A 293 -10.39 19.29 -18.14
N LEU A 294 -9.86 20.47 -18.48
CA LEU A 294 -10.66 21.64 -18.89
C LEU A 294 -11.55 21.35 -20.11
N ALA A 295 -11.04 20.62 -21.10
CA ALA A 295 -11.82 20.26 -22.29
C ALA A 295 -13.05 19.42 -21.93
N HIS A 296 -12.92 18.49 -20.98
CA HIS A 296 -13.99 17.57 -20.57
C HIS A 296 -14.93 18.19 -19.51
N LEU A 297 -14.51 19.24 -18.79
CA LEU A 297 -15.37 19.97 -17.84
C LEU A 297 -16.58 20.64 -18.50
N SER A 298 -16.48 21.01 -19.78
CA SER A 298 -17.58 21.63 -20.53
C SER A 298 -18.85 20.77 -20.58
N GLY A 299 -18.73 19.44 -20.51
CA GLY A 299 -19.86 18.51 -20.42
C GLY A 299 -20.38 18.29 -19.00
N VAL A 300 -19.69 18.76 -17.94
CA VAL A 300 -20.07 18.51 -16.55
C VAL A 300 -21.26 19.37 -16.09
N ALA A 301 -21.48 20.51 -16.74
CA ALA A 301 -22.70 21.29 -16.53
C ALA A 301 -23.96 20.52 -16.97
N ASP A 302 -23.84 19.58 -17.92
CA ASP A 302 -24.94 18.72 -18.38
C ASP A 302 -25.13 17.46 -17.49
N ILE A 303 -24.20 17.20 -16.55
CA ILE A 303 -24.17 15.96 -15.75
C ILE A 303 -25.16 15.97 -14.59
N ILE A 304 -25.39 17.10 -13.92
CA ILE A 304 -26.38 17.19 -12.83
C ILE A 304 -27.28 18.40 -13.06
N PRO A 305 -28.50 18.20 -13.60
CA PRO A 305 -29.50 19.26 -13.68
C PRO A 305 -29.78 19.88 -12.30
N LYS A 306 -30.13 21.17 -12.26
CA LYS A 306 -30.41 21.91 -11.01
C LYS A 306 -31.37 21.16 -10.07
N GLU A 307 -32.48 20.65 -10.59
CA GLU A 307 -33.45 19.88 -9.80
C GLU A 307 -32.86 18.60 -9.20
N THR A 308 -31.99 17.92 -9.95
CA THR A 308 -31.26 16.77 -9.45
C THR A 308 -30.27 17.17 -8.36
N LEU A 309 -29.56 18.30 -8.52
CA LEU A 309 -28.64 18.80 -7.50
C LEU A 309 -29.39 19.13 -6.19
N LEU A 310 -30.53 19.82 -6.29
CA LEU A 310 -31.38 20.13 -5.13
C LEU A 310 -31.89 18.86 -4.43
N TRP A 311 -32.35 17.87 -5.21
CA TRP A 311 -32.73 16.56 -4.66
C TRP A 311 -31.56 15.89 -3.92
N LYS A 312 -30.38 15.85 -4.55
CA LYS A 312 -29.18 15.23 -3.98
C LYS A 312 -28.71 15.92 -2.69
N LEU A 313 -28.83 17.24 -2.59
CA LEU A 313 -28.54 17.98 -1.35
C LEU A 313 -29.53 17.65 -0.22
N LYS A 314 -30.82 17.48 -0.52
CA LYS A 314 -31.83 17.02 0.45
C LYS A 314 -31.56 15.58 0.90
N LEU A 315 -31.20 14.71 -0.04
CA LEU A 315 -30.79 13.34 0.24
C LEU A 315 -29.55 13.31 1.16
N LEU A 316 -28.53 14.14 0.88
CA LEU A 316 -27.32 14.26 1.68
C LEU A 316 -27.60 14.74 3.11
N ARG A 317 -28.51 15.72 3.28
CA ARG A 317 -28.97 16.18 4.60
C ARG A 317 -29.64 15.05 5.39
N SER A 318 -30.51 14.28 4.73
CA SER A 318 -31.20 13.13 5.34
C SER A 318 -30.22 12.04 5.75
N ALA A 319 -29.28 11.70 4.86
CA ALA A 319 -28.22 10.72 5.10
C ALA A 319 -27.32 11.09 6.28
N SER A 320 -26.89 12.36 6.33
CA SER A 320 -26.06 12.90 7.40
C SER A 320 -26.77 12.80 8.76
N SER A 321 -28.04 13.22 8.83
CA SER A 321 -28.85 13.13 10.06
C SER A 321 -29.07 11.68 10.51
N TYR A 322 -29.48 10.81 9.58
CA TYR A 322 -29.75 9.40 9.86
C TYR A 322 -28.52 8.69 10.44
N SER A 323 -27.36 8.88 9.81
CA SER A 323 -26.10 8.24 10.20
C SER A 323 -25.63 8.74 11.57
N ASN A 324 -25.67 10.06 11.79
CA ASN A 324 -25.28 10.67 13.06
C ASN A 324 -26.08 10.15 14.26
N SER A 325 -27.39 9.95 14.08
CA SER A 325 -28.25 9.43 15.16
C SER A 325 -27.92 7.99 15.58
N ARG A 326 -27.10 7.26 14.81
CA ARG A 326 -26.84 5.82 14.97
C ARG A 326 -25.37 5.43 15.11
N LEU A 327 -24.45 6.40 15.20
CA LEU A 327 -23.01 6.13 15.35
C LEU A 327 -22.69 5.19 16.53
N HIS A 328 -23.44 5.31 17.63
CA HIS A 328 -23.29 4.48 18.82
C HIS A 328 -23.53 2.97 18.58
N ALA A 329 -24.26 2.61 17.52
CA ALA A 329 -24.56 1.22 17.16
C ALA A 329 -23.50 0.62 16.22
N VAL A 330 -22.56 1.41 15.70
CA VAL A 330 -21.51 0.93 14.80
C VAL A 330 -20.44 0.20 15.60
N ASN A 331 -20.39 -1.13 15.45
CA ASN A 331 -19.34 -1.99 16.01
C ASN A 331 -18.21 -2.30 15.01
N ALA A 332 -18.40 -1.91 13.75
CA ALA A 332 -17.46 -2.17 12.67
C ALA A 332 -16.10 -1.51 12.90
N GLU A 333 -15.07 -2.05 12.26
CA GLU A 333 -13.77 -1.42 12.19
C GLU A 333 -13.82 -0.28 11.17
N VAL A 334 -13.44 0.94 11.56
CA VAL A 334 -13.58 2.14 10.72
C VAL A 334 -12.22 2.80 10.47
N LEU A 335 -11.96 3.13 9.22
CA LEU A 335 -10.85 3.96 8.78
C LEU A 335 -11.42 5.20 8.07
N VAL A 336 -11.13 6.40 8.58
CA VAL A 336 -11.54 7.67 7.97
C VAL A 336 -10.35 8.29 7.26
N LEU A 337 -10.52 8.64 5.98
CA LEU A 337 -9.58 9.42 5.18
C LEU A 337 -10.15 10.84 5.08
N ALA A 338 -9.46 11.81 5.68
CA ALA A 338 -9.89 13.20 5.71
C ALA A 338 -8.91 14.10 4.96
N SER A 339 -9.47 14.95 4.11
CA SER A 339 -8.76 15.94 3.32
C SER A 339 -8.63 17.28 4.05
N GLY A 340 -7.50 17.95 3.86
CA GLY A 340 -7.18 19.25 4.45
C GLY A 340 -7.62 20.45 3.62
N LYS A 341 -7.72 20.29 2.30
CA LYS A 341 -8.26 21.29 1.36
C LYS A 341 -9.66 20.93 0.87
N ASP A 342 -10.41 20.18 1.67
CA ASP A 342 -11.82 19.92 1.39
C ASP A 342 -12.63 21.20 1.57
N ASN A 343 -13.05 21.78 0.44
CA ASN A 343 -13.83 23.01 0.43
C ASN A 343 -15.34 22.74 0.54
N MET A 344 -15.78 21.48 0.46
CA MET A 344 -17.19 21.07 0.60
C MET A 344 -17.54 20.71 2.04
N LEU A 345 -16.65 20.02 2.75
CA LEU A 345 -16.89 19.54 4.11
C LEU A 345 -15.72 19.88 5.04
N PRO A 346 -15.97 20.12 6.34
CA PRO A 346 -14.91 20.28 7.33
C PRO A 346 -14.32 18.90 7.70
N SER A 347 -13.71 18.22 6.72
CA SER A 347 -13.33 16.80 6.79
C SER A 347 -12.30 16.48 7.88
N ALA A 348 -11.35 17.39 8.15
CA ALA A 348 -10.41 17.25 9.26
C ALA A 348 -11.12 17.15 10.63
N ASN A 349 -11.99 18.13 10.92
CA ASN A 349 -12.76 18.18 12.16
C ASN A 349 -13.71 16.99 12.25
N GLU A 350 -14.25 16.56 11.11
CA GLU A 350 -15.16 15.42 11.06
C GLU A 350 -14.46 14.10 11.38
N ALA A 351 -13.27 13.86 10.85
CA ALA A 351 -12.50 12.68 11.18
C ALA A 351 -12.17 12.62 12.68
N GLN A 352 -11.79 13.74 13.29
CA GLN A 352 -11.54 13.81 14.73
C GLN A 352 -12.81 13.49 15.55
N ARG A 353 -13.96 14.04 15.13
CA ARG A 353 -15.25 13.79 15.78
C ARG A 353 -15.65 12.32 15.67
N LEU A 354 -15.52 11.72 14.48
CA LEU A 354 -15.83 10.30 14.25
C LEU A 354 -14.88 9.39 15.04
N ALA A 355 -13.59 9.68 15.06
CA ALA A 355 -12.61 8.96 15.87
C ALA A 355 -12.95 8.99 17.37
N SER A 356 -13.47 10.12 17.85
CA SER A 356 -13.90 10.27 19.25
C SER A 356 -15.26 9.61 19.54
N SER A 357 -16.12 9.43 18.53
CA SER A 357 -17.51 8.95 18.70
C SER A 357 -17.65 7.44 18.47
N LEU A 358 -16.80 6.86 17.63
CA LEU A 358 -16.84 5.45 17.23
C LEU A 358 -15.84 4.64 18.04
N ARG A 359 -16.19 3.39 18.37
CA ARG A 359 -15.34 2.54 19.23
C ARG A 359 -14.03 2.11 18.57
N ASN A 360 -14.08 1.78 17.28
CA ASN A 360 -12.97 1.18 16.52
C ASN A 360 -12.62 2.04 15.30
N CYS A 361 -12.39 3.34 15.49
CA CYS A 361 -12.13 4.27 14.40
C CYS A 361 -10.69 4.76 14.40
N LYS A 362 -10.06 4.72 13.23
CA LYS A 362 -8.75 5.32 12.96
C LYS A 362 -8.92 6.41 11.91
N ALA A 363 -8.26 7.55 12.07
CA ALA A 363 -8.26 8.63 11.09
C ALA A 363 -6.90 8.76 10.42
N ARG A 364 -6.92 9.15 9.14
CA ARG A 364 -5.76 9.58 8.35
C ARG A 364 -6.08 10.93 7.74
N TYR A 365 -5.17 11.88 7.93
CA TYR A 365 -5.34 13.25 7.47
C TYR A 365 -4.39 13.53 6.31
N PHE A 366 -4.96 14.03 5.21
CA PHE A 366 -4.30 14.35 3.95
C PHE A 366 -4.38 15.85 3.70
N LYS A 367 -3.36 16.56 4.17
CA LYS A 367 -3.31 18.02 4.27
C LYS A 367 -3.49 18.68 2.91
N ASP A 368 -2.90 18.11 1.87
CA ASP A 368 -2.84 18.73 0.54
C ASP A 368 -3.91 18.26 -0.43
N ASN A 369 -4.81 17.38 0.00
CA ASN A 369 -5.88 16.81 -0.82
C ASN A 369 -7.22 17.54 -0.65
N GLY A 370 -8.06 17.50 -1.68
CA GLY A 370 -9.39 18.09 -1.77
C GLY A 370 -10.51 17.07 -1.52
N HIS A 371 -11.76 17.42 -1.86
CA HIS A 371 -12.94 16.61 -1.51
C HIS A 371 -12.93 15.21 -2.15
N ALA A 372 -12.59 15.12 -3.44
CA ALA A 372 -12.54 13.87 -4.18
C ALA A 372 -11.19 13.13 -4.02
N ILE A 373 -10.79 12.86 -2.77
CA ILE A 373 -9.47 12.30 -2.41
C ILE A 373 -9.12 11.00 -3.15
N LEU A 374 -10.12 10.18 -3.51
CA LEU A 374 -9.90 8.93 -4.25
C LEU A 374 -9.59 9.14 -5.74
N LEU A 375 -9.77 10.36 -6.26
CA LEU A 375 -9.46 10.74 -7.64
C LEU A 375 -8.21 11.63 -7.74
N GLU A 376 -7.47 11.80 -6.65
CA GLU A 376 -6.34 12.72 -6.53
C GLU A 376 -4.99 12.00 -6.38
N ASP A 377 -3.92 12.66 -6.82
CA ASP A 377 -2.56 12.17 -6.65
C ASP A 377 -2.14 12.08 -5.17
N GLY A 378 -1.18 11.18 -4.91
CA GLY A 378 -0.61 10.92 -3.59
C GLY A 378 -1.35 9.85 -2.80
N ILE A 379 -2.50 9.38 -3.30
CA ILE A 379 -3.40 8.45 -2.60
C ILE A 379 -3.40 7.11 -3.34
N ASN A 380 -2.86 6.06 -2.71
CA ASN A 380 -3.08 4.67 -3.14
C ASN A 380 -3.92 3.96 -2.08
N LEU A 381 -5.18 3.65 -2.41
CA LEU A 381 -6.12 3.13 -1.43
C LEU A 381 -5.69 1.76 -0.88
N LEU A 382 -5.19 0.87 -1.74
CA LEU A 382 -4.72 -0.44 -1.32
C LEU A 382 -3.53 -0.32 -0.36
N SER A 383 -2.58 0.57 -0.64
CA SER A 383 -1.45 0.85 0.25
C SER A 383 -1.91 1.35 1.62
N ILE A 384 -2.91 2.23 1.67
CA ILE A 384 -3.48 2.73 2.93
C ILE A 384 -4.13 1.59 3.72
N ILE A 385 -4.92 0.73 3.06
CA ILE A 385 -5.56 -0.43 3.70
C ILE A 385 -4.50 -1.39 4.28
N LYS A 386 -3.42 -1.65 3.53
CA LYS A 386 -2.30 -2.50 3.97
C LYS A 386 -1.53 -1.87 5.14
N GLY A 387 -1.13 -0.61 5.03
CA GLY A 387 -0.35 0.10 6.05
C GLY A 387 -1.10 0.25 7.37
N THR A 388 -2.42 0.33 7.31
CA THR A 388 -3.29 0.37 8.50
C THR A 388 -3.68 -1.01 9.04
N SER A 389 -3.15 -2.10 8.47
CA SER A 389 -3.44 -3.50 8.83
C SER A 389 -4.94 -3.85 8.76
N LYS A 390 -5.69 -3.20 7.87
CA LYS A 390 -7.13 -3.42 7.68
C LYS A 390 -7.42 -4.56 6.70
N TYR A 391 -6.48 -4.90 5.82
CA TYR A 391 -6.62 -6.02 4.90
C TYR A 391 -6.55 -7.35 5.67
N ARG A 392 -7.62 -8.14 5.65
CA ARG A 392 -7.72 -9.43 6.35
C ARG A 392 -8.76 -10.33 5.69
N HIS A 393 -8.55 -11.65 5.72
CA HIS A 393 -9.49 -12.63 5.19
C HIS A 393 -10.41 -13.23 6.25
N SER A 394 -10.16 -12.92 7.53
CA SER A 394 -10.92 -13.43 8.67
C SER A 394 -11.18 -12.34 9.70
N LYS A 395 -11.96 -12.66 10.74
CA LYS A 395 -12.28 -11.75 11.85
C LYS A 395 -11.08 -11.09 12.53
N ARG A 396 -9.91 -11.73 12.49
CA ARG A 396 -8.66 -11.19 13.06
C ARG A 396 -7.62 -11.08 11.96
N HIS A 397 -6.88 -9.98 11.97
CA HIS A 397 -5.76 -9.77 11.07
C HIS A 397 -4.60 -10.72 11.43
N ASP A 398 -4.11 -11.45 10.43
CA ASP A 398 -2.94 -12.31 10.51
C ASP A 398 -1.78 -11.69 9.73
N TYR A 399 -0.75 -11.21 10.44
CA TYR A 399 0.41 -10.52 9.84
C TYR A 399 1.20 -11.37 8.84
N VAL A 400 1.03 -12.70 8.81
CA VAL A 400 1.71 -13.57 7.86
C VAL A 400 0.77 -13.99 6.75
N MET A 401 -0.42 -14.49 7.09
CA MET A 401 -1.36 -15.07 6.13
C MET A 401 -2.15 -14.03 5.34
N ASP A 402 -2.44 -12.87 5.94
CA ASP A 402 -3.12 -11.76 5.26
C ASP A 402 -2.14 -10.81 4.57
N PHE A 403 -0.83 -11.08 4.62
CA PHE A 403 0.15 -10.18 4.05
C PHE A 403 0.13 -10.16 2.52
N LEU A 404 0.08 -8.97 1.95
CA LEU A 404 0.26 -8.71 0.52
C LEU A 404 1.64 -8.06 0.28
N PRO A 405 2.47 -8.59 -0.64
CA PRO A 405 3.78 -8.02 -0.92
C PRO A 405 3.69 -6.60 -1.50
N PRO A 406 4.77 -5.80 -1.40
CA PRO A 406 4.78 -4.46 -1.94
C PRO A 406 4.61 -4.50 -3.47
N SER A 407 3.78 -3.60 -3.99
CA SER A 407 3.63 -3.40 -5.44
C SER A 407 4.78 -2.59 -6.01
N MET A 408 4.87 -2.52 -7.34
CA MET A 408 5.85 -1.68 -8.02
C MET A 408 5.68 -0.19 -7.70
N SER A 409 4.44 0.31 -7.60
CA SER A 409 4.20 1.72 -7.28
C SER A 409 4.63 2.05 -5.84
N GLU A 410 4.35 1.16 -4.88
CA GLU A 410 4.80 1.28 -3.48
C GLU A 410 6.32 1.26 -3.37
N PHE A 411 7.00 0.45 -4.19
CA PHE A 411 8.46 0.40 -4.27
C PHE A 411 9.06 1.68 -4.82
N LYS A 412 8.55 2.18 -5.96
CA LYS A 412 9.01 3.45 -6.54
C LYS A 412 8.85 4.62 -5.58
N LYS A 413 7.69 4.71 -4.92
CA LYS A 413 7.41 5.75 -3.91
C LYS A 413 8.38 5.66 -2.74
N ALA A 414 8.62 4.46 -2.20
CA ALA A 414 9.56 4.28 -1.09
C ALA A 414 11.00 4.68 -1.47
N VAL A 415 11.48 4.24 -2.63
CA VAL A 415 12.81 4.60 -3.14
C VAL A 415 12.94 6.11 -3.30
N GLN A 416 11.88 6.78 -3.75
CA GLN A 416 11.85 8.22 -3.86
C GLN A 416 11.87 8.92 -2.49
N ASP A 417 11.00 8.53 -1.57
CA ASP A 417 10.88 9.11 -0.23
C ASP A 417 12.19 8.98 0.56
N PHE A 418 12.89 7.86 0.38
CA PHE A 418 14.18 7.57 1.01
C PHE A 418 15.39 7.85 0.11
N ARG A 419 15.22 8.48 -1.06
CA ARG A 419 16.31 8.68 -2.04
C ARG A 419 17.51 9.38 -1.41
N TRP A 420 17.27 10.44 -0.65
CA TRP A 420 18.34 11.17 0.03
C TRP A 420 19.10 10.28 1.02
N TYR A 421 18.39 9.41 1.75
CA TYR A 421 18.95 8.51 2.76
C TYR A 421 19.75 7.36 2.12
N LEU A 422 19.21 6.75 1.06
CA LEU A 422 19.90 5.72 0.27
C LEU A 422 21.16 6.29 -0.39
N ASN A 423 21.07 7.51 -0.93
CA ASN A 423 22.19 8.20 -1.55
C ASN A 423 23.27 8.56 -0.52
N PHE A 424 22.85 9.06 0.63
CA PHE A 424 23.72 9.40 1.74
C PHE A 424 24.46 8.18 2.23
N THR A 425 23.75 7.11 2.61
CA THR A 425 24.35 5.88 3.15
C THR A 425 25.16 5.08 2.13
N GLY A 426 24.85 5.17 0.83
CA GLY A 426 25.65 4.57 -0.26
C GLY A 426 26.10 3.13 0.03
N SER A 427 25.14 2.31 0.50
CA SER A 427 25.40 1.03 1.15
C SER A 427 26.21 0.06 0.29
N VAL A 428 27.18 -0.62 0.91
CA VAL A 428 27.98 -1.67 0.27
C VAL A 428 27.49 -3.03 0.73
N MET A 429 27.10 -3.86 -0.22
CA MET A 429 26.60 -5.21 0.04
C MET A 429 27.65 -6.22 -0.40
N LEU A 430 28.14 -7.04 0.51
CA LEU A 430 29.08 -8.14 0.26
C LEU A 430 28.46 -9.45 0.72
N SER A 431 28.67 -10.54 -0.01
CA SER A 431 28.22 -11.87 0.39
C SER A 431 29.30 -12.92 0.16
N THR A 432 29.27 -13.96 0.98
CA THR A 432 30.25 -15.06 0.94
C THR A 432 29.66 -16.24 0.18
N MET A 433 30.33 -16.66 -0.89
CA MET A 433 29.96 -17.82 -1.70
C MET A 433 30.23 -19.14 -0.94
N GLU A 434 29.68 -20.26 -1.42
CA GLU A 434 29.88 -21.58 -0.79
C GLU A 434 31.36 -21.99 -0.69
N ASN A 435 32.17 -21.57 -1.67
CA ASN A 435 33.62 -21.79 -1.70
C ASN A 435 34.43 -20.85 -0.78
N GLY A 436 33.75 -19.97 -0.02
CA GLY A 436 34.37 -19.03 0.91
C GLY A 436 34.81 -17.69 0.29
N LYS A 437 34.67 -17.50 -1.03
CA LYS A 437 35.02 -16.23 -1.68
C LYS A 437 33.99 -15.14 -1.34
N ILE A 438 34.47 -13.97 -0.92
CA ILE A 438 33.64 -12.77 -0.76
C ILE A 438 33.42 -12.13 -2.14
N VAL A 439 32.18 -11.76 -2.43
CA VAL A 439 31.78 -11.10 -3.67
C VAL A 439 30.88 -9.91 -3.37
N ARG A 440 30.89 -8.90 -4.25
CA ARG A 440 29.94 -7.79 -4.19
C ARG A 440 28.52 -8.26 -4.55
N GLY A 441 27.54 -7.67 -3.88
CA GLY A 441 26.12 -7.98 -4.02
C GLY A 441 25.69 -9.19 -3.18
N LEU A 442 24.52 -9.73 -3.52
CA LEU A 442 23.84 -10.77 -2.73
C LEU A 442 24.01 -12.19 -3.32
N ALA A 443 24.98 -12.42 -4.21
CA ALA A 443 25.13 -13.70 -4.91
C ALA A 443 25.35 -14.91 -3.96
N GLY A 444 26.02 -14.71 -2.82
CA GLY A 444 26.23 -15.75 -1.80
C GLY A 444 24.99 -16.06 -0.94
N VAL A 445 23.89 -15.31 -1.09
CA VAL A 445 22.66 -15.52 -0.32
C VAL A 445 21.66 -16.39 -1.10
N PRO A 446 21.03 -17.42 -0.48
CA PRO A 446 20.08 -18.29 -1.17
C PRO A 446 18.84 -17.56 -1.72
N CYS A 447 18.42 -17.92 -2.92
CA CYS A 447 17.20 -17.38 -3.55
C CYS A 447 15.92 -18.11 -3.09
N GLU A 448 16.02 -19.37 -2.69
CA GLU A 448 14.87 -20.18 -2.26
C GLU A 448 14.80 -20.29 -0.74
N GLY A 449 13.60 -20.06 -0.18
CA GLY A 449 13.35 -20.17 1.25
C GLY A 449 12.93 -21.58 1.73
N PRO A 450 12.83 -21.77 3.06
CA PRO A 450 12.97 -20.75 4.09
C PRO A 450 14.44 -20.36 4.35
N VAL A 451 14.69 -19.05 4.43
CA VAL A 451 16.00 -18.48 4.81
C VAL A 451 15.82 -17.66 6.08
N LEU A 452 16.77 -17.77 7.00
CA LEU A 452 16.84 -16.95 8.21
C LEU A 452 18.11 -16.10 8.17
N LEU A 453 17.97 -14.81 7.87
CA LEU A 453 19.05 -13.83 8.00
C LEU A 453 19.17 -13.46 9.48
N VAL A 454 20.36 -13.68 10.06
CA VAL A 454 20.62 -13.41 11.48
C VAL A 454 21.78 -12.43 11.59
N GLY A 455 21.57 -11.28 12.21
CA GLY A 455 22.60 -10.25 12.29
C GLY A 455 22.54 -9.36 13.51
N TYR A 456 23.41 -8.35 13.52
CA TYR A 456 23.48 -7.27 14.51
C TYR A 456 22.50 -6.15 14.16
N HIS A 457 21.74 -5.69 15.16
CA HIS A 457 20.76 -4.62 15.01
C HIS A 457 21.40 -3.27 15.32
N MET A 458 21.61 -2.42 14.32
CA MET A 458 22.18 -1.09 14.55
C MET A 458 21.16 -0.19 15.27
N LEU A 459 21.65 0.93 15.79
CA LEU A 459 20.86 1.94 16.49
C LEU A 459 19.58 2.25 15.70
N MET A 460 18.42 2.08 16.34
CA MET A 460 17.08 2.27 15.79
C MET A 460 16.72 1.44 14.54
N GLY A 461 17.53 0.49 14.11
CA GLY A 461 17.29 -0.26 12.88
C GLY A 461 17.55 0.53 11.59
N LEU A 462 18.46 1.51 11.65
CA LEU A 462 18.79 2.38 10.51
C LEU A 462 19.26 1.60 9.26
N GLU A 463 19.84 0.42 9.45
CA GLU A 463 20.29 -0.48 8.38
C GLU A 463 19.14 -1.11 7.57
N VAL A 464 17.94 -1.19 8.12
CA VAL A 464 16.87 -2.04 7.55
C VAL A 464 16.38 -1.49 6.22
N ILE A 465 16.33 -0.16 6.06
CA ILE A 465 15.81 0.49 4.84
C ILE A 465 16.65 0.11 3.60
N PRO A 466 17.95 0.40 3.54
CA PRO A 466 18.79 0.01 2.40
C PRO A 466 18.91 -1.52 2.25
N LEU A 467 18.84 -2.27 3.35
CA LEU A 467 18.84 -3.73 3.29
C LEU A 467 17.62 -4.29 2.53
N VAL A 468 16.42 -3.86 2.90
CA VAL A 468 15.17 -4.33 2.26
C VAL A 468 15.10 -3.87 0.80
N GLU A 469 15.50 -2.62 0.54
CA GLU A 469 15.53 -2.06 -0.82
C GLU A 469 16.46 -2.88 -1.75
N GLU A 470 17.68 -3.18 -1.32
CA GLU A 470 18.63 -3.95 -2.13
C GLU A 470 18.13 -5.38 -2.44
N TYR A 471 17.54 -6.06 -1.45
CA TYR A 471 17.01 -7.40 -1.64
C TYR A 471 15.87 -7.43 -2.66
N LEU A 472 14.99 -6.43 -2.62
CA LEU A 472 13.93 -6.27 -3.61
C LEU A 472 14.50 -5.93 -4.98
N ARG A 473 15.46 -5.00 -5.06
CA ARG A 473 16.09 -4.57 -6.31
C ARG A 473 16.89 -5.68 -7.00
N GLN A 474 17.77 -6.38 -6.29
CA GLN A 474 18.67 -7.39 -6.87
C GLN A 474 18.02 -8.77 -7.02
N LYS A 475 17.21 -9.18 -6.05
CA LYS A 475 16.69 -10.56 -6.00
C LYS A 475 15.17 -10.67 -6.16
N LYS A 476 14.42 -9.56 -6.10
CA LYS A 476 12.95 -9.58 -6.00
C LYS A 476 12.45 -10.42 -4.82
N ILE A 477 13.24 -10.48 -3.75
CA ILE A 477 12.92 -11.21 -2.52
C ILE A 477 12.57 -10.21 -1.44
N LEU A 478 11.40 -10.40 -0.82
CA LEU A 478 10.99 -9.60 0.32
C LEU A 478 11.54 -10.19 1.62
N LEU A 479 12.26 -9.37 2.39
CA LEU A 479 12.67 -9.71 3.75
C LEU A 479 11.54 -9.47 4.75
N ARG A 480 11.14 -10.53 5.46
CA ARG A 480 10.13 -10.47 6.51
C ARG A 480 10.79 -10.25 7.87
N GLY A 481 10.89 -8.99 8.28
CA GLY A 481 11.47 -8.60 9.56
C GLY A 481 10.60 -8.98 10.76
N ILE A 482 11.21 -9.52 11.80
CA ILE A 482 10.55 -9.75 13.10
C ILE A 482 10.80 -8.55 14.01
N ALA A 483 9.73 -7.84 14.36
CA ALA A 483 9.81 -6.55 15.05
C ALA A 483 9.07 -6.53 16.39
N HIS A 484 9.41 -5.56 17.23
CA HIS A 484 8.78 -5.39 18.55
C HIS A 484 7.27 -5.06 18.40
N PRO A 485 6.36 -5.67 19.16
CA PRO A 485 4.92 -5.54 18.91
C PRO A 485 4.38 -4.10 19.08
N THR A 486 5.03 -3.26 19.90
CA THR A 486 4.69 -1.83 20.04
C THR A 486 4.65 -1.08 18.70
N LEU A 487 5.47 -1.46 17.70
CA LEU A 487 5.48 -0.85 16.36
C LEU A 487 4.17 -1.07 15.58
N PHE A 488 3.32 -1.97 16.05
CA PHE A 488 2.03 -2.32 15.43
C PHE A 488 0.83 -1.78 16.22
N THR A 489 1.07 -0.97 17.24
CA THR A 489 0.04 -0.42 18.13
C THR A 489 -0.16 1.08 17.91
N GLN A 490 -1.28 1.60 18.41
CA GLN A 490 -1.59 3.03 18.41
C GLN A 490 -0.59 3.88 19.23
N LEU A 491 0.28 3.26 20.04
CA LEU A 491 1.25 3.96 20.91
C LEU A 491 2.26 4.81 20.14
N ILE A 492 2.55 4.43 18.90
CA ILE A 492 3.54 5.11 18.06
C ILE A 492 2.90 5.63 16.76
N GLU A 493 1.58 5.47 16.63
CA GLU A 493 0.81 6.07 15.55
C GLU A 493 0.38 7.46 16.01
N SER A 494 1.05 8.51 15.55
CA SER A 494 0.46 9.85 15.64
C SER A 494 -0.84 9.85 14.82
N GLU A 495 -1.93 10.34 15.41
CA GLU A 495 -3.27 10.33 14.83
C GLU A 495 -3.43 11.24 13.58
N THR A 496 -2.34 11.79 13.02
CA THR A 496 -2.43 12.99 12.15
C THR A 496 -1.61 12.96 10.86
N ASN A 497 -0.85 11.91 10.54
CA ASN A 497 0.05 11.94 9.37
C ASN A 497 -0.46 11.08 8.19
N GLU A 498 -0.20 11.58 6.97
CA GLU A 498 -0.55 10.97 5.66
C GLU A 498 0.02 9.56 5.47
N SER A 499 1.26 9.37 5.92
CA SER A 499 1.96 8.08 5.99
C SER A 499 2.96 8.11 7.14
N SER A 500 2.95 7.07 7.98
CA SER A 500 3.95 6.91 9.04
C SER A 500 5.07 5.98 8.61
N ILE A 501 6.29 6.16 9.13
CA ILE A 501 7.38 5.19 9.00
C ILE A 501 6.96 3.79 9.48
N PHE A 502 5.99 3.70 10.40
CA PHE A 502 5.41 2.43 10.85
C PHE A 502 4.46 1.79 9.84
N ASP A 503 3.78 2.59 9.01
CA ASP A 503 2.99 2.05 7.89
C ASP A 503 3.93 1.41 6.86
N MET A 504 5.09 2.02 6.62
CA MET A 504 6.14 1.45 5.76
C MET A 504 6.65 0.10 6.26
N LEU A 505 6.92 -0.04 7.56
CA LEU A 505 7.33 -1.33 8.12
C LEU A 505 6.30 -2.43 7.81
N ARG A 506 5.00 -2.13 7.94
CA ARG A 506 3.92 -3.10 7.67
C ARG A 506 3.79 -3.40 6.17
N LEU A 507 3.87 -2.37 5.32
CA LEU A 507 3.85 -2.51 3.86
C LEU A 507 4.97 -3.44 3.36
N TYR A 508 6.14 -3.39 4.01
CA TYR A 508 7.31 -4.19 3.67
C TYR A 508 7.44 -5.47 4.51
N GLY A 509 6.37 -5.89 5.20
CA GLY A 509 6.28 -7.22 5.78
C GLY A 509 6.91 -7.40 7.15
N ALA A 510 7.19 -6.31 7.87
CA ALA A 510 7.50 -6.39 9.29
C ALA A 510 6.35 -7.09 10.03
N THR A 511 6.71 -8.00 10.93
CA THR A 511 5.78 -8.90 11.61
C THR A 511 6.05 -8.87 13.11
N PRO A 512 5.04 -8.71 13.98
CA PRO A 512 5.26 -8.68 15.42
C PRO A 512 5.82 -10.01 15.91
N VAL A 513 6.84 -9.95 16.76
CA VAL A 513 7.49 -11.14 17.32
C VAL A 513 6.51 -12.00 18.11
N SER A 514 6.39 -13.26 17.69
CA SER A 514 5.71 -14.32 18.43
C SER A 514 6.15 -15.68 17.87
N ALA A 515 6.06 -16.73 18.68
CA ALA A 515 6.36 -18.09 18.23
C ALA A 515 5.47 -18.52 17.04
N SER A 516 4.19 -18.14 17.08
CA SER A 516 3.23 -18.42 16.00
C SER A 516 3.62 -17.74 14.69
N ASN A 517 3.93 -16.44 14.72
CA ASN A 517 4.30 -15.71 13.50
C ASN A 517 5.62 -16.21 12.93
N PHE A 518 6.61 -16.47 13.78
CA PHE A 518 7.89 -17.00 13.33
C PHE A 518 7.74 -18.40 12.71
N PHE A 519 6.93 -19.26 13.31
CA PHE A 519 6.56 -20.55 12.75
C PHE A 519 5.91 -20.40 11.37
N LYS A 520 4.90 -19.52 11.24
CA LYS A 520 4.18 -19.31 9.97
C LYS A 520 5.11 -18.81 8.87
N LEU A 521 5.97 -17.83 9.15
CA LEU A 521 6.93 -17.30 8.18
C LEU A 521 7.85 -18.38 7.60
N LEU A 522 8.38 -19.27 8.45
CA LEU A 522 9.23 -20.37 7.99
C LEU A 522 8.41 -21.45 7.27
N ALA A 523 7.19 -21.74 7.74
CA ALA A 523 6.27 -22.67 7.08
C ALA A 523 5.87 -22.19 5.67
N THR A 524 5.73 -20.88 5.47
CA THR A 524 5.47 -20.26 4.17
C THR A 524 6.73 -20.05 3.33
N LYS A 525 7.87 -20.63 3.73
CA LYS A 525 9.17 -20.56 3.04
C LYS A 525 9.67 -19.12 2.82
N SER A 526 9.38 -18.21 3.75
CA SER A 526 9.82 -16.81 3.64
C SER A 526 11.31 -16.63 3.93
N HIS A 527 11.88 -15.53 3.44
CA HIS A 527 13.15 -14.98 3.91
C HIS A 527 12.89 -14.11 5.13
N VAL A 528 13.34 -14.56 6.29
CA VAL A 528 13.06 -13.93 7.57
C VAL A 528 14.30 -13.16 8.03
N LEU A 529 14.11 -11.89 8.42
CA LEU A 529 15.15 -11.07 9.05
C LEU A 529 14.96 -11.10 10.56
N LEU A 530 15.97 -11.64 11.26
CA LEU A 530 15.97 -11.81 12.71
C LEU A 530 17.19 -11.13 13.34
N TYR A 531 16.91 -10.24 14.27
CA TYR A 531 17.90 -9.70 15.19
C TYR A 531 17.69 -10.31 16.58
N PRO A 532 18.51 -11.29 17.02
CA PRO A 532 18.29 -11.95 18.29
C PRO A 532 18.36 -10.98 19.49
N GLY A 533 19.19 -9.94 19.40
CA GLY A 533 19.23 -8.88 20.43
C GLY A 533 17.95 -8.05 20.50
N GLY A 534 17.25 -7.88 19.38
CA GLY A 534 15.97 -7.17 19.31
C GLY A 534 16.08 -5.72 19.75
N ALA A 535 15.05 -5.20 20.42
CA ALA A 535 14.99 -3.79 20.83
C ALA A 535 16.12 -3.37 21.79
N ARG A 536 16.67 -4.28 22.60
CA ARG A 536 17.79 -3.97 23.50
C ARG A 536 19.07 -3.65 22.74
N GLU A 537 19.30 -4.33 21.63
CA GLU A 537 20.44 -4.10 20.73
C GLU A 537 20.18 -2.87 19.86
N ALA A 538 18.96 -2.72 19.31
CA ALA A 538 18.57 -1.52 18.56
C ALA A 538 18.60 -0.22 19.38
N LEU A 539 18.42 -0.31 20.69
CA LEU A 539 18.46 0.81 21.64
C LEU A 539 19.66 0.67 22.56
N HIS A 540 20.81 0.32 21.98
CA HIS A 540 22.07 0.25 22.70
C HIS A 540 22.46 1.62 23.28
N ARG A 541 23.24 1.59 24.37
CA ARG A 541 23.70 2.76 25.13
C ARG A 541 25.06 3.22 24.64
N LYS A 542 25.52 4.36 25.13
CA LYS A 542 26.86 4.87 24.77
C LYS A 542 27.95 3.85 25.09
N GLY A 543 28.82 3.56 24.12
CA GLY A 543 29.91 2.59 24.25
C GLY A 543 29.46 1.13 24.10
N GLU A 544 28.22 0.90 23.67
CA GLU A 544 27.69 -0.43 23.34
C GLU A 544 27.58 -0.67 21.83
N GLU A 545 27.99 0.29 21.00
CA GLU A 545 28.04 0.12 19.54
C GLU A 545 28.83 -1.14 19.16
N TYR A 546 28.29 -1.90 18.20
CA TYR A 546 28.85 -3.16 17.69
C TYR A 546 28.98 -4.30 18.71
N LYS A 547 28.32 -4.20 19.88
CA LYS A 547 28.21 -5.33 20.82
C LYS A 547 27.01 -6.21 20.49
N VAL A 548 27.26 -7.53 20.38
CA VAL A 548 26.21 -8.52 20.09
C VAL A 548 25.51 -8.98 21.38
N ILE A 549 24.39 -8.34 21.70
CA ILE A 549 23.64 -8.50 22.97
C ILE A 549 22.50 -9.50 22.76
N TRP A 550 22.85 -10.78 22.62
CA TRP A 550 21.87 -11.84 22.33
C TRP A 550 21.43 -12.64 23.57
N PRO A 551 20.21 -13.20 23.59
CA PRO A 551 19.71 -14.02 24.71
C PRO A 551 20.45 -15.34 24.85
N ASP A 552 20.54 -15.91 26.04
CA ASP A 552 21.27 -17.19 26.26
C ASP A 552 20.61 -18.41 25.59
N GLN A 553 19.34 -18.31 25.21
CA GLN A 553 18.55 -19.42 24.72
C GLN A 553 18.62 -19.56 23.18
N PRO A 554 18.97 -20.75 22.64
CA PRO A 554 19.12 -20.98 21.20
C PRO A 554 17.78 -21.31 20.49
N GLU A 555 16.69 -20.66 20.86
CA GLU A 555 15.33 -21.07 20.42
C GLU A 555 15.14 -20.99 18.90
N PHE A 556 15.72 -19.98 18.25
CA PHE A 556 15.59 -19.81 16.80
C PHE A 556 16.33 -20.89 16.02
N ILE A 557 17.38 -21.50 16.57
CA ILE A 557 18.10 -22.62 15.94
C ILE A 557 17.19 -23.83 15.80
N ARG A 558 16.44 -24.12 16.87
CA ARG A 558 15.50 -25.24 16.87
C ARG A 558 14.38 -25.00 15.87
N MET A 559 13.88 -23.77 15.78
CA MET A 559 12.86 -23.43 14.79
C MET A 559 13.41 -23.53 13.35
N ALA A 560 14.62 -23.03 13.09
CA ALA A 560 15.27 -23.14 11.79
C ALA A 560 15.43 -24.61 11.39
N ALA A 561 15.96 -25.46 12.28
CA ALA A 561 16.13 -26.90 12.04
C ALA A 561 14.80 -27.63 11.78
N ARG A 562 13.72 -27.24 12.48
CA ARG A 562 12.38 -27.83 12.29
C ARG A 562 11.89 -27.68 10.86
N PHE A 563 12.17 -26.55 10.23
CA PHE A 563 11.77 -26.24 8.85
C PHE A 563 12.87 -26.49 7.82
N GLY A 564 14.05 -26.94 8.26
CA GLY A 564 15.22 -27.08 7.40
C GLY A 564 15.67 -25.76 6.78
N ALA A 565 15.47 -24.64 7.48
CA ALA A 565 15.82 -23.31 7.00
C ALA A 565 17.34 -23.15 6.85
N THR A 566 17.75 -22.38 5.84
CA THR A 566 19.14 -21.98 5.69
C THR A 566 19.38 -20.71 6.50
N ILE A 567 20.32 -20.76 7.44
CA ILE A 567 20.70 -19.61 8.25
C ILE A 567 21.84 -18.87 7.54
N VAL A 568 21.74 -17.55 7.39
CA VAL A 568 22.81 -16.71 6.86
C VAL A 568 23.17 -15.70 7.94
N PRO A 569 24.30 -15.87 8.65
CA PRO A 569 24.80 -14.85 9.56
C PRO A 569 25.22 -13.62 8.75
N PHE A 570 24.98 -12.41 9.23
CA PHE A 570 25.50 -11.20 8.61
C PHE A 570 25.92 -10.15 9.63
N GLY A 571 27.00 -9.45 9.30
CA GLY A 571 27.43 -8.25 10.02
C GLY A 571 27.07 -6.99 9.25
N VAL A 572 26.81 -5.91 9.97
CA VAL A 572 26.58 -4.58 9.39
C VAL A 572 27.26 -3.51 10.24
N VAL A 573 27.89 -2.52 9.60
CA VAL A 573 28.58 -1.41 10.27
C VAL A 573 28.34 -0.07 9.58
N GLY A 574 28.56 1.02 10.32
CA GLY A 574 28.47 2.41 9.83
C GLY A 574 27.50 3.31 10.59
N GLU A 575 26.95 2.88 11.74
CA GLU A 575 26.03 3.71 12.54
C GLU A 575 26.77 4.94 13.06
N ASP A 576 28.00 4.75 13.51
CA ASP A 576 28.91 5.79 13.98
C ASP A 576 29.43 6.71 12.86
N ASP A 577 29.23 6.33 11.59
CA ASP A 577 29.53 7.18 10.44
C ASP A 577 28.37 8.10 10.07
N ILE A 578 27.13 7.75 10.43
CA ILE A 578 25.91 8.49 10.07
C ILE A 578 25.28 9.22 11.25
N ALA A 579 25.55 8.77 12.47
CA ALA A 579 24.83 9.17 13.67
C ALA A 579 25.75 9.14 14.89
N GLN A 580 25.64 10.17 15.74
CA GLN A 580 26.23 10.21 17.06
C GLN A 580 25.13 10.09 18.11
N LEU A 581 25.24 9.10 19.00
CA LEU A 581 24.35 8.94 20.15
C LEU A 581 24.71 9.97 21.24
N VAL A 582 23.88 11.01 21.39
CA VAL A 582 24.09 12.11 22.34
C VAL A 582 23.33 11.90 23.64
N LEU A 583 22.13 11.33 23.57
CA LEU A 583 21.31 11.01 24.74
C LEU A 583 20.87 9.54 24.65
N ASP A 584 21.35 8.72 25.58
CA ASP A 584 20.84 7.37 25.75
C ASP A 584 19.79 7.31 26.88
N TYR A 585 19.34 6.11 27.24
CA TYR A 585 18.36 5.93 28.31
C TYR A 585 18.80 6.54 29.65
N ASP A 586 20.07 6.37 30.02
CA ASP A 586 20.56 6.80 31.34
C ASP A 586 20.64 8.34 31.41
N ASP A 587 20.89 9.01 30.28
CA ASP A 587 20.78 10.46 30.18
C ASP A 587 19.33 10.94 30.23
N LEU A 588 18.44 10.34 29.42
CA LEU A 588 17.04 10.75 29.32
C LEU A 588 16.29 10.57 30.65
N LYS A 589 16.62 9.51 31.40
CA LYS A 589 16.04 9.24 32.72
C LYS A 589 16.36 10.33 33.75
N ARG A 590 17.47 11.07 33.58
CA ARG A 590 17.85 12.20 34.46
C ARG A 590 17.02 13.45 34.20
N ILE A 591 16.29 13.51 33.08
CA ILE A 591 15.41 14.63 32.73
C ILE A 591 13.99 14.27 33.20
N PRO A 592 13.42 14.92 34.23
CA PRO A 592 12.16 14.47 34.85
C PRO A 592 10.99 14.27 33.88
N ILE A 593 10.78 15.22 32.96
CA ILE A 593 9.70 15.17 31.97
C ILE A 593 9.83 13.95 31.04
N LEU A 594 11.04 13.68 30.57
CA LEU A 594 11.31 12.56 29.66
C LEU A 594 11.28 11.22 30.39
N SER A 595 11.77 11.20 31.63
CA SER A 595 11.67 10.03 32.52
C SER A 595 10.22 9.63 32.77
N ASP A 596 9.34 10.59 33.06
CA ASP A 596 7.91 10.37 33.24
C ASP A 596 7.21 9.93 31.96
N GLN A 597 7.62 10.47 30.80
CA GLN A 597 7.11 10.03 29.51
C GLN A 597 7.49 8.58 29.21
N ILE A 598 8.78 8.24 29.29
CA ILE A 598 9.29 6.88 29.05
C ILE A 598 8.57 5.87 29.97
N ARG A 599 8.42 6.20 31.25
CA ARG A 599 7.68 5.34 32.20
C ARG A 599 6.24 5.13 31.75
N ARG A 600 5.50 6.20 31.45
CA ARG A 600 4.09 6.11 31.01
C ARG A 600 3.93 5.27 29.75
N ASP A 601 4.78 5.47 28.76
CA ASP A 601 4.70 4.77 27.47
C ASP A 601 4.96 3.27 27.64
N ASN A 602 5.95 2.90 28.47
CA ASN A 602 6.25 1.49 28.77
C ASN A 602 5.19 0.83 29.65
N GLU A 603 4.62 1.53 30.63
CA GLU A 603 3.48 1.05 31.42
C GLU A 603 2.26 0.80 30.54
N LEU A 604 2.00 1.69 29.59
CA LEU A 604 0.90 1.55 28.65
C LEU A 604 1.13 0.36 27.70
N ALA A 605 2.35 0.17 27.20
CA ALA A 605 2.74 -1.02 26.44
C ALA A 605 2.54 -2.32 27.26
N ALA A 606 2.84 -2.30 28.57
CA ALA A 606 2.61 -3.44 29.46
C ALA A 606 1.11 -3.74 29.64
N ARG A 607 0.27 -2.70 29.82
CA ARG A 607 -1.20 -2.82 29.92
C ARG A 607 -1.83 -3.35 28.64
N MET A 608 -1.30 -2.96 27.48
CA MET A 608 -1.71 -3.49 26.17
C MET A 608 -1.21 -4.91 25.90
N GLY A 609 -0.37 -5.48 26.78
CA GLY A 609 0.15 -6.85 26.62
C GLY A 609 1.19 -7.00 25.51
N VAL A 610 1.85 -5.92 25.09
CA VAL A 610 2.77 -5.90 23.93
C VAL A 610 4.25 -5.91 24.31
N THR A 611 4.57 -6.08 25.59
CA THR A 611 5.94 -6.27 26.09
C THR A 611 6.44 -7.68 25.82
N VAL A 612 7.70 -7.82 25.45
CA VAL A 612 8.36 -9.10 25.17
C VAL A 612 9.34 -9.43 26.32
N ARG A 613 9.70 -10.71 26.47
CA ARG A 613 10.79 -11.19 27.35
C ARG A 613 10.69 -10.81 28.85
N ARG A 614 9.48 -10.63 29.40
CA ARG A 614 9.28 -10.30 30.83
C ARG A 614 9.93 -11.31 31.79
N ASP A 615 9.96 -12.59 31.40
CA ASP A 615 10.47 -13.68 32.25
C ASP A 615 11.96 -13.98 31.99
N MET A 616 12.64 -13.17 31.17
CA MET A 616 14.07 -13.36 30.91
C MET A 616 14.92 -12.58 31.92
N THR A 617 16.12 -13.09 32.19
CA THR A 617 17.14 -12.47 33.04
C THR A 617 18.33 -11.99 32.20
N GLY A 618 19.18 -11.13 32.77
CA GLY A 618 20.41 -10.64 32.12
C GLY A 618 20.21 -9.37 31.28
N GLU A 619 21.22 -8.99 30.49
CA GLU A 619 21.25 -7.71 29.76
C GLU A 619 20.10 -7.55 28.75
N VAL A 620 19.64 -8.66 28.18
CA VAL A 620 18.55 -8.72 27.20
C VAL A 620 17.18 -8.45 27.81
N ALA A 621 17.04 -8.61 29.14
CA ALA A 621 15.81 -8.32 29.87
C ALA A 621 15.52 -6.82 30.00
N ASN A 622 16.53 -5.97 29.83
CA ASN A 622 16.40 -4.52 29.90
C ASN A 622 15.80 -3.94 28.61
N GLN A 623 14.52 -4.23 28.35
CA GLN A 623 13.83 -3.84 27.12
C GLN A 623 13.02 -2.56 27.26
N THR A 624 13.45 -1.64 28.12
CA THR A 624 12.76 -0.35 28.24
C THR A 624 12.85 0.38 26.91
N LEU A 625 11.70 0.68 26.31
CA LEU A 625 11.64 1.39 25.04
C LEU A 625 11.76 2.89 25.28
N TYR A 626 12.61 3.56 24.51
CA TYR A 626 12.79 5.00 24.53
C TYR A 626 13.25 5.48 23.17
N LEU A 627 13.12 6.79 22.91
CA LEU A 627 13.66 7.41 21.70
C LEU A 627 15.03 8.04 22.03
N PRO A 628 16.14 7.51 21.50
CA PRO A 628 17.46 8.08 21.75
C PRO A 628 17.63 9.46 21.10
N GLY A 629 18.43 10.32 21.71
CA GLY A 629 18.84 11.58 21.11
C GLY A 629 20.06 11.38 20.21
N ILE A 630 19.88 11.60 18.91
CA ILE A 630 20.91 11.36 17.89
C ILE A 630 21.21 12.65 17.12
N LEU A 631 22.49 12.90 16.84
CA LEU A 631 22.93 13.93 15.90
C LEU A 631 23.47 13.28 14.61
N PRO A 632 23.08 13.75 13.41
CA PRO A 632 23.67 13.28 12.17
C PRO A 632 25.19 13.54 12.12
N LYS A 633 25.92 12.61 11.49
CA LYS A 633 27.38 12.66 11.33
C LYS A 633 27.77 12.31 9.88
N VAL A 634 28.94 12.78 9.45
CA VAL A 634 29.63 12.38 8.21
C VAL A 634 30.90 11.61 8.62
N PRO A 635 31.35 10.59 7.88
CA PRO A 635 31.35 10.46 6.41
C PRO A 635 30.12 9.77 5.79
N GLY A 636 29.38 8.99 6.59
CA GLY A 636 28.06 8.42 6.31
C GLY A 636 28.00 7.26 5.31
N ARG A 637 28.55 6.07 5.61
CA ARG A 637 28.40 4.88 4.74
C ARG A 637 28.06 3.61 5.52
N PHE A 638 27.20 2.76 4.96
CA PHE A 638 26.93 1.42 5.51
C PHE A 638 27.65 0.32 4.74
N TYR A 639 28.02 -0.73 5.47
CA TYR A 639 28.63 -1.93 4.89
C TYR A 639 27.98 -3.17 5.48
N TYR A 640 27.63 -4.12 4.62
CA TYR A 640 27.01 -5.39 4.96
C TYR A 640 27.90 -6.52 4.48
N LEU A 641 28.08 -7.55 5.31
CA LEU A 641 28.74 -8.79 4.94
C LEU A 641 27.86 -9.97 5.33
N PHE A 642 27.26 -10.62 4.33
CA PHE A 642 26.56 -11.89 4.50
C PHE A 642 27.59 -13.02 4.51
N GLY A 643 27.66 -13.73 5.63
CA GLY A 643 28.51 -14.89 5.81
C GLY A 643 28.05 -16.10 5.00
N LYS A 644 28.79 -17.20 5.11
CA LYS A 644 28.49 -18.43 4.39
C LYS A 644 27.14 -19.02 4.85
N PRO A 645 26.25 -19.44 3.93
CA PRO A 645 25.00 -20.09 4.31
C PRO A 645 25.20 -21.38 5.11
N ILE A 646 24.45 -21.54 6.19
CA ILE A 646 24.48 -22.69 7.10
C ILE A 646 23.17 -23.48 6.95
N HIS A 647 23.26 -24.70 6.43
CA HIS A 647 22.09 -25.53 6.21
C HIS A 647 21.69 -26.31 7.47
N THR A 648 20.43 -26.18 7.89
CA THR A 648 19.87 -26.97 8.99
C THR A 648 19.00 -28.15 8.50
N LYS A 649 18.78 -28.26 7.17
CA LYS A 649 18.04 -29.37 6.57
C LYS A 649 18.72 -30.71 6.92
N GLY A 650 17.94 -31.65 7.43
CA GLY A 650 18.43 -32.96 7.88
C GLY A 650 19.05 -32.99 9.29
N ARG A 651 19.22 -31.84 9.96
CA ARG A 651 19.79 -31.72 11.31
C ARG A 651 18.72 -31.85 12.41
N GLN A 652 17.97 -32.95 12.39
CA GLN A 652 16.91 -33.24 13.38
C GLN A 652 17.45 -33.39 14.82
N ASP A 653 18.74 -33.68 14.95
CA ASP A 653 19.45 -33.74 16.23
C ASP A 653 19.39 -32.41 16.99
N LEU A 654 19.43 -31.26 16.28
CA LEU A 654 19.30 -29.92 16.86
C LEU A 654 17.96 -29.68 17.58
N LEU A 655 16.91 -30.46 17.27
CA LEU A 655 15.61 -30.32 17.92
C LEU A 655 15.60 -30.94 19.33
N LYS A 656 16.34 -32.03 19.51
CA LYS A 656 16.35 -32.85 20.74
C LYS A 656 17.53 -32.52 21.63
N ASP A 657 18.68 -32.23 21.03
CA ASP A 657 19.95 -31.97 21.71
C ASP A 657 20.15 -30.47 21.96
N ARG A 658 20.08 -30.07 23.24
CA ARG A 658 20.22 -28.67 23.64
C ARG A 658 21.66 -28.17 23.47
N GLU A 659 22.66 -29.03 23.65
CA GLU A 659 24.07 -28.62 23.55
C GLU A 659 24.45 -28.37 22.10
N LYS A 660 24.06 -29.25 21.18
CA LYS A 660 24.30 -28.99 19.74
C LYS A 660 23.59 -27.74 19.22
N ALA A 661 22.38 -27.47 19.71
CA ALA A 661 21.69 -26.21 19.38
C ALA A 661 22.44 -25.00 19.93
N ARG A 662 23.00 -25.11 21.14
CA ARG A 662 23.83 -24.07 21.78
C ARG A 662 25.15 -23.85 21.04
N GLU A 663 25.83 -24.92 20.62
CA GLU A 663 27.07 -24.84 19.83
C GLU A 663 26.84 -24.09 18.51
N LEU A 664 25.80 -24.47 17.75
CA LEU A 664 25.47 -23.81 16.50
C LEU A 664 25.07 -22.34 16.73
N TYR A 665 24.32 -22.06 17.79
CA TYR A 665 23.97 -20.71 18.19
C TYR A 665 25.21 -19.84 18.46
N LEU A 666 26.18 -20.36 19.23
CA LEU A 666 27.43 -19.65 19.53
C LEU A 666 28.30 -19.46 18.28
N HIS A 667 28.32 -20.46 17.39
CA HIS A 667 29.00 -20.34 16.10
C HIS A 667 28.41 -19.19 15.26
N ILE A 668 27.08 -19.14 15.11
CA ILE A 668 26.40 -18.06 14.36
C ILE A 668 26.66 -16.69 15.01
N LYS A 669 26.62 -16.60 16.34
CA LYS A 669 26.96 -15.37 17.07
C LYS A 669 28.39 -14.92 16.78
N SER A 670 29.34 -15.85 16.75
CA SER A 670 30.74 -15.58 16.41
C SER A 670 30.89 -15.14 14.96
N GLU A 671 30.18 -15.75 14.00
CA GLU A 671 30.23 -15.35 12.59
C GLU A 671 29.75 -13.92 12.39
N VAL A 672 28.65 -13.52 13.05
CA VAL A 672 28.15 -12.13 13.03
C VAL A 672 29.21 -11.16 13.57
N GLN A 673 29.82 -11.46 14.72
CA GLN A 673 30.88 -10.63 15.28
C GLN A 673 32.11 -10.55 14.36
N ASN A 674 32.52 -11.68 13.78
CA ASN A 674 33.66 -11.76 12.86
C ASN A 674 33.40 -10.91 11.60
N SER A 675 32.19 -10.98 11.03
CA SER A 675 31.79 -10.13 9.91
C SER A 675 31.87 -8.64 10.26
N MET A 676 31.38 -8.22 11.44
CA MET A 676 31.50 -6.84 11.88
C MET A 676 32.95 -6.41 12.07
N ASN A 677 33.78 -7.23 12.72
CA ASN A 677 35.20 -6.94 12.94
C ASN A 677 35.95 -6.77 11.61
N TYR A 678 35.67 -7.62 10.62
CA TYR A 678 36.21 -7.49 9.27
C TYR A 678 35.81 -6.15 8.64
N LEU A 679 34.53 -5.80 8.68
CA LEU A 679 34.02 -4.57 8.08
C LEU A 679 34.53 -3.30 8.77
N LEU A 680 34.63 -3.29 10.11
CA LEU A 680 35.20 -2.17 10.88
C LEU A 680 36.65 -1.90 10.48
N LYS A 681 37.43 -2.95 10.20
CA LYS A 681 38.79 -2.81 9.70
C LYS A 681 38.82 -2.33 8.25
N LYS A 682 38.03 -2.97 7.38
CA LYS A 682 38.08 -2.74 5.93
C LYS A 682 37.50 -1.41 5.49
N ARG A 683 36.51 -0.86 6.18
CA ARG A 683 35.93 0.45 5.86
C ARG A 683 36.94 1.60 5.94
N GLU A 684 38.01 1.46 6.72
CA GLU A 684 39.08 2.46 6.82
C GLU A 684 39.91 2.54 5.52
N GLU A 685 39.89 1.49 4.68
CA GLU A 685 40.56 1.43 3.38
C GLU A 685 39.67 1.97 2.24
N ASP A 686 38.43 2.40 2.52
CA ASP A 686 37.47 2.80 1.50
C ASP A 686 37.66 4.27 1.06
N PRO A 687 38.12 4.54 -0.18
CA PRO A 687 38.31 5.91 -0.68
C PRO A 687 36.98 6.65 -0.88
N TYR A 688 35.86 5.93 -0.84
CA TYR A 688 34.51 6.45 -1.02
C TYR A 688 33.69 6.35 0.28
N ARG A 689 34.34 6.25 1.45
CA ARG A 689 33.65 6.30 2.76
C ARG A 689 32.96 7.65 2.99
N SER A 690 33.51 8.75 2.49
CA SER A 690 32.92 10.09 2.56
C SER A 690 31.81 10.30 1.54
N VAL A 691 30.71 10.89 1.98
CA VAL A 691 29.63 11.33 1.09
C VAL A 691 30.10 12.32 0.03
N ILE A 692 31.12 13.14 0.32
CA ILE A 692 31.69 14.10 -0.63
C ILE A 692 32.38 13.37 -1.78
N ASP A 693 33.23 12.39 -1.48
CA ASP A 693 33.94 11.60 -2.48
C ASP A 693 32.97 10.78 -3.34
N ARG A 694 31.94 10.19 -2.73
CA ARG A 694 30.87 9.48 -3.46
C ARG A 694 30.09 10.40 -4.39
N THR A 695 29.72 11.58 -3.90
CA THR A 695 28.93 12.55 -4.69
C THR A 695 29.76 13.06 -5.86
N THR A 696 31.05 13.33 -5.63
CA THR A 696 31.99 13.73 -6.68
C THR A 696 32.13 12.61 -7.72
N TYR A 697 32.36 11.37 -7.31
CA TYR A 697 32.42 10.22 -8.22
C TYR A 697 31.16 10.08 -9.06
N ARG A 698 29.98 10.17 -8.45
CA ARG A 698 28.68 10.09 -9.14
C ARG A 698 28.44 11.23 -10.13
N ALA A 699 29.03 12.40 -9.91
CA ALA A 699 28.92 13.52 -10.84
C ALA A 699 29.73 13.30 -12.13
N PHE A 700 30.81 12.51 -12.06
CA PHE A 700 31.71 12.24 -13.19
C PHE A 700 31.58 10.83 -13.78
N SER A 701 30.87 9.92 -13.12
CA SER A 701 30.60 8.55 -13.57
C SER A 701 29.16 8.39 -14.05
N ALA A 702 28.92 7.49 -15.00
CA ALA A 702 27.61 7.26 -15.61
C ALA A 702 26.68 6.35 -14.77
N THR A 703 27.19 5.53 -13.85
CA THR A 703 26.37 4.58 -13.08
C THR A 703 26.31 4.95 -11.60
N PHE A 704 25.09 5.15 -11.12
CA PHE A 704 24.79 5.52 -9.73
C PHE A 704 25.08 4.37 -8.74
N ASP A 705 24.95 3.13 -9.22
CA ASP A 705 24.92 1.89 -8.42
C ASP A 705 26.31 1.26 -8.21
N ASP A 706 27.34 1.72 -8.93
CA ASP A 706 28.66 1.09 -8.95
C ASP A 706 29.75 1.91 -8.25
N VAL A 707 29.38 2.75 -7.27
CA VAL A 707 30.40 3.45 -6.48
C VAL A 707 31.36 2.41 -5.90
N PRO A 708 32.68 2.47 -6.18
CA PRO A 708 33.62 1.47 -5.70
C PRO A 708 33.73 1.47 -4.17
N THR A 709 34.46 0.49 -3.65
CA THR A 709 34.78 0.34 -2.24
C THR A 709 36.15 -0.33 -2.10
N PHE A 710 36.52 -0.73 -0.89
CA PHE A 710 37.76 -1.47 -0.61
C PHE A 710 37.82 -2.85 -1.30
N ASP A 711 39.03 -3.41 -1.41
CA ASP A 711 39.26 -4.78 -1.89
C ASP A 711 38.85 -5.82 -0.83
N TYR A 712 38.08 -6.82 -1.24
CA TYR A 712 37.44 -7.82 -0.38
C TYR A 712 37.89 -9.26 -0.58
#